data_AF-A0A503YCT8-F1
#
_entry.id   AF-A0A503YCT8-F1
#
_cell.length_a   1.000
_cell.length_b   1.000
_cell.length_c   1.000
_cell.angle_alpha   90.00
_cell.angle_beta   90.00
_cell.angle_gamma   90.00
#
_symmetry.space_group_name_H-M   'P 1'
#
loop_
_entity.id
_entity.type
_entity.pdbx_description
1 polymer ?
#
loop_
_entity_poly.entity_id
_entity_poly.type
_entity_poly.pdbx_seq_one_letter_code
_entity_poly.pdbx_strand_id
1 'polypeptide(L)'
;MKISSILEKIDENQLFIPAFQREYVWKKKDAKLLVSSMIKGYPTGTILTWDTNHPPELKGDHAYDPRQGAIKILLDGQQRVTTLYMLIRGELPPYYTLDEITDDTRGLHVNVETLELEYFQKRMDADPRWLNVTDIFKRNVRTKDVVRALEKGRELTKEEEDRIDDNFAAVQNILDRDFPEQNIPVRASLREAIDIFYIVNAGGVALTDAELALAQISGYWPQAREAFKAKLEALKKNGFVFKLDFVVYALLAILHQGGSDMRKLHSADNNDPIRAAWNALDTKVLDYISNLLRDHAFVDHTDEINSIYALIPIVAYCHRMDCKLNHGQIQKVVKWFYYSQVRRRYVSQLPQKLDHDLKIVATSDVPFDRLLDVIREERGGAIAITPDEFVGSAIQHPLFGLVRWHLKSRGARCLTTGVSIHHPMGEKYKLEYDHIFAFANLKAEGYGVENRLKYQLAQELTNRALLTQIANRSKGKKEAEAYLSSVVNNQPTALSLQLIPEDRELWQIENYELFLKTRRKMLADSINAWLDGLAEMHAVAERISVEDMIAEGENEDVEFKETLRWDVRQGTVNKDLEAVIMKTIAAFANLQGGTLMIGVADDGSVSGLDNDYKSLNGGDRDKFELHLKTLVINTFGEAFSATKLKVSFPQIDDKEICRVEIAPTNKPVYIKVADKGGAAMDRFYVRNGNSSREMAGEQALLYIRERFV
;
A
#
# COMPACT_ATOMS: atom_id res chain seq x y z
N MET A 1 14.87 11.16 33.26
CA MET A 1 13.85 10.61 34.17
C MET A 1 14.10 9.12 34.24
N LYS A 2 14.26 8.57 35.45
CA LYS A 2 14.47 7.14 35.64
C LYS A 2 13.27 6.33 35.17
N ILE A 3 13.52 5.14 34.61
CA ILE A 3 12.46 4.23 34.16
C ILE A 3 11.53 3.85 35.32
N SER A 4 12.07 3.52 36.48
CA SER A 4 11.29 3.29 37.72
C SER A 4 10.30 4.41 38.00
N SER A 5 10.77 5.66 38.01
CA SER A 5 9.91 6.83 38.25
C SER A 5 8.86 7.04 37.16
N ILE A 6 9.14 6.71 35.90
CA ILE A 6 8.14 6.77 34.82
C ILE A 6 7.01 5.78 35.09
N LEU A 7 7.35 4.54 35.45
CA LEU A 7 6.36 3.49 35.73
C LEU A 7 5.53 3.82 36.96
N GLU A 8 6.16 4.30 38.03
CA GLU A 8 5.47 4.76 39.25
C GLU A 8 4.49 5.90 38.94
N LYS A 9 4.89 6.87 38.10
CA LYS A 9 3.97 7.94 37.69
C LYS A 9 2.78 7.45 36.87
N ILE A 10 2.91 6.36 36.12
CA ILE A 10 1.77 5.74 35.44
C ILE A 10 0.86 5.08 36.48
N ASP A 11 1.44 4.31 37.40
CA ASP A 11 0.71 3.62 38.48
C ASP A 11 -0.05 4.62 39.38
N GLU A 12 0.53 5.80 39.63
CA GLU A 12 -0.02 6.88 40.47
C GLU A 12 -0.96 7.85 39.72
N ASN A 13 -1.25 7.63 38.44
CA ASN A 13 -2.03 8.56 37.60
C ASN A 13 -1.44 9.99 37.59
N GLN A 14 -0.13 10.11 37.36
CA GLN A 14 0.58 11.39 37.20
C GLN A 14 1.21 11.55 35.82
N LEU A 15 1.35 10.46 35.05
CA LEU A 15 1.80 10.46 33.67
C LEU A 15 0.73 9.80 32.79
N PHE A 16 0.23 10.56 31.81
CA PHE A 16 -0.86 10.15 30.96
C PHE A 16 -0.48 10.13 29.48
N ILE A 17 -1.30 9.45 28.68
CA ILE A 17 -1.19 9.40 27.23
C ILE A 17 -2.42 10.09 26.63
N PRO A 18 -2.25 10.99 25.66
CA PRO A 18 -3.38 11.67 25.04
C PRO A 18 -4.11 10.73 24.05
N ALA A 19 -5.43 10.89 23.93
CA ALA A 19 -6.30 10.07 23.09
C ALA A 19 -5.95 10.13 21.60
N PHE A 20 -5.35 11.24 21.14
CA PHE A 20 -4.93 11.39 19.75
C PHE A 20 -3.72 10.52 19.36
N GLN A 21 -2.95 10.02 20.32
CA GLN A 21 -1.86 9.08 20.01
C GLN A 21 -2.40 7.74 19.51
N ARG A 22 -1.68 7.13 18.56
CA ARG A 22 -2.05 5.81 18.03
C ARG A 22 -1.96 4.71 19.07
N GLU A 23 -2.49 3.54 18.71
CA GLU A 23 -2.47 2.30 19.48
C GLU A 23 -1.05 1.71 19.60
N TYR A 24 -0.90 0.62 20.35
CA TYR A 24 0.39 -0.03 20.50
C TYR A 24 0.67 -0.91 19.26
N VAL A 25 1.74 -0.57 18.53
CA VAL A 25 2.07 -1.18 17.23
C VAL A 25 3.43 -1.89 17.21
N TRP A 26 4.21 -1.78 18.28
CA TRP A 26 5.50 -2.46 18.40
C TRP A 26 5.30 -3.98 18.44
N LYS A 27 6.17 -4.69 17.72
CA LYS A 27 6.17 -6.15 17.67
C LYS A 27 7.16 -6.72 18.67
N LYS A 28 7.07 -8.03 18.91
CA LYS A 28 8.01 -8.78 19.75
C LYS A 28 9.49 -8.48 19.48
N LYS A 29 9.86 -8.30 18.20
CA LYS A 29 11.23 -7.95 17.79
C LYS A 29 11.68 -6.58 18.31
N ASP A 30 10.80 -5.58 18.30
CA ASP A 30 11.10 -4.21 18.73
C ASP A 30 11.34 -4.17 20.25
N ALA A 31 10.50 -4.88 21.01
CA ALA A 31 10.68 -5.06 22.44
C ALA A 31 12.02 -5.73 22.80
N LYS A 32 12.38 -6.80 22.08
CA LYS A 32 13.68 -7.47 22.23
C LYS A 32 14.85 -6.51 21.98
N LEU A 33 14.78 -5.70 20.93
CA LEU A 33 15.83 -4.71 20.61
C LEU A 33 15.94 -3.64 21.70
N LEU A 34 14.82 -3.14 22.21
CA LEU A 34 14.81 -2.15 23.30
C LEU A 34 15.50 -2.70 24.55
N VAL A 35 15.10 -3.89 25.01
CA VAL A 35 15.70 -4.52 26.19
C VAL A 35 17.18 -4.80 25.96
N SER A 36 17.58 -5.29 24.77
CA SER A 36 19.00 -5.49 24.45
C SER A 36 19.80 -4.20 24.55
N SER A 37 19.27 -3.07 24.04
CA SER A 37 19.94 -1.78 24.12
C SER A 37 20.07 -1.29 25.56
N MET A 38 19.03 -1.49 26.38
CA MET A 38 19.04 -1.14 27.79
C MET A 38 20.07 -1.93 28.60
N ILE A 39 20.20 -3.24 28.35
CA ILE A 39 21.23 -4.08 28.98
C ILE A 39 22.63 -3.61 28.56
N LYS A 40 22.84 -3.35 27.26
CA LYS A 40 24.16 -3.00 26.69
C LYS A 40 24.62 -1.57 26.95
N GLY A 41 23.77 -0.72 27.50
CA GLY A 41 24.15 0.68 27.71
C GLY A 41 23.91 1.62 26.54
N TYR A 42 23.24 1.16 25.48
CA TYR A 42 23.10 1.94 24.26
C TYR A 42 22.03 3.04 24.39
N PRO A 43 22.18 4.17 23.68
CA PRO A 43 21.15 5.21 23.64
C PRO A 43 19.82 4.65 23.09
N THR A 44 18.74 4.90 23.81
CA THR A 44 17.38 4.45 23.46
C THR A 44 16.45 5.60 23.09
N GLY A 45 17.02 6.75 22.72
CA GLY A 45 16.31 7.99 22.39
C GLY A 45 15.80 8.77 23.60
N THR A 46 15.19 9.93 23.35
CA THR A 46 14.60 10.81 24.38
C THR A 46 13.10 10.53 24.53
N ILE A 47 12.48 11.01 25.60
CA ILE A 47 11.02 11.10 25.73
C ILE A 47 10.61 12.57 25.68
N LEU A 48 9.47 12.86 25.07
CA LEU A 48 8.88 14.19 25.04
C LEU A 48 7.67 14.21 25.98
N THR A 49 7.69 15.08 26.97
CA THR A 49 6.60 15.26 27.93
C THR A 49 6.01 16.66 27.83
N TRP A 50 4.74 16.82 28.17
CA TRP A 50 4.07 18.11 28.24
C TRP A 50 3.31 18.22 29.56
N ASP A 51 3.67 19.21 30.37
CA ASP A 51 2.92 19.52 31.58
C ASP A 51 1.77 20.47 31.22
N THR A 52 0.54 20.20 31.66
CA THR A 52 -0.63 21.05 31.32
C THR A 52 -1.73 20.99 32.38
N ASN A 53 -2.42 22.13 32.57
CA ASN A 53 -3.63 22.23 33.41
C ASN A 53 -4.92 22.00 32.60
N HIS A 54 -4.80 21.94 31.27
CA HIS A 54 -5.90 21.77 30.33
C HIS A 54 -5.52 20.65 29.36
N PRO A 55 -5.47 19.40 29.86
CA PRO A 55 -5.11 18.28 29.03
C PRO A 55 -6.18 18.04 27.95
N PRO A 56 -5.78 17.48 26.79
CA PRO A 56 -6.71 16.89 25.85
C PRO A 56 -7.39 15.68 26.51
N GLU A 57 -8.32 15.08 25.76
CA GLU A 57 -8.84 13.76 26.11
C GLU A 57 -7.68 12.76 26.33
N LEU A 58 -7.77 12.01 27.42
CA LEU A 58 -6.76 11.05 27.86
C LEU A 58 -7.18 9.63 27.46
N LYS A 59 -6.20 8.75 27.23
CA LYS A 59 -6.49 7.32 27.06
C LYS A 59 -6.81 6.64 28.39
N GLY A 60 -7.67 5.64 28.32
CA GLY A 60 -8.16 4.88 29.46
C GLY A 60 -9.34 5.55 30.16
N ASP A 61 -9.77 4.98 31.27
CA ASP A 61 -10.98 5.41 31.99
C ASP A 61 -10.77 6.65 32.88
N HIS A 62 -9.55 7.20 32.90
CA HIS A 62 -9.21 8.31 33.78
C HIS A 62 -9.71 9.65 33.21
N ALA A 63 -10.72 10.24 33.87
CA ALA A 63 -11.13 11.60 33.63
C ALA A 63 -10.30 12.57 34.48
N TYR A 64 -9.67 13.55 33.84
CA TYR A 64 -8.89 14.59 34.52
C TYR A 64 -9.77 15.45 35.45
N ASP A 65 -9.34 15.62 36.70
CA ASP A 65 -9.95 16.56 37.66
C ASP A 65 -9.11 17.85 37.74
N PRO A 66 -9.66 19.03 37.41
CA PRO A 66 -8.95 20.31 37.51
C PRO A 66 -8.31 20.60 38.89
N ARG A 67 -8.78 19.95 39.97
CA ARG A 67 -8.19 20.06 41.31
C ARG A 67 -6.80 19.44 41.43
N GLN A 68 -6.43 18.54 40.51
CA GLN A 68 -5.11 17.89 40.48
C GLN A 68 -4.00 18.84 40.02
N GLY A 69 -4.36 19.97 39.37
CA GLY A 69 -3.40 20.91 38.81
C GLY A 69 -2.69 20.34 37.58
N ALA A 70 -1.46 20.77 37.33
CA ALA A 70 -0.73 20.37 36.13
C ALA A 70 -0.44 18.87 36.14
N ILE A 71 -0.93 18.17 35.12
CA ILE A 71 -0.58 16.76 34.87
C ILE A 71 0.46 16.66 33.77
N LYS A 72 1.21 15.55 33.76
CA LYS A 72 2.23 15.27 32.75
C LYS A 72 1.67 14.36 31.67
N ILE A 73 1.86 14.75 30.42
CA ILE A 73 1.42 14.01 29.23
C ILE A 73 2.66 13.51 28.48
N LEU A 74 2.68 12.23 28.12
CA LEU A 74 3.71 11.64 27.28
C LEU A 74 3.37 11.85 25.81
N LEU A 75 4.10 12.74 25.13
CA LEU A 75 3.92 13.03 23.70
C LEU A 75 4.81 12.17 22.81
N ASP A 76 6.02 11.81 23.22
CA ASP A 76 6.86 10.84 22.49
C ASP A 76 7.53 9.86 23.44
N GLY A 77 7.78 8.64 22.95
CA GLY A 77 8.31 7.53 23.73
C GLY A 77 7.23 6.57 24.24
N GLN A 78 5.98 6.80 23.88
CA GLN A 78 4.81 5.98 24.23
C GLN A 78 5.04 4.47 24.06
N GLN A 79 5.54 4.04 22.90
CA GLN A 79 5.75 2.62 22.59
C GLN A 79 6.87 2.00 23.45
N ARG A 80 7.93 2.76 23.74
CA ARG A 80 9.05 2.33 24.60
C ARG A 80 8.60 2.18 26.05
N VAL A 81 7.93 3.20 26.58
CA VAL A 81 7.41 3.21 27.96
C VAL A 81 6.38 2.09 28.15
N THR A 82 5.45 1.92 27.21
CA THR A 82 4.44 0.86 27.26
C THR A 82 5.07 -0.54 27.23
N THR A 83 6.08 -0.76 26.38
CA THR A 83 6.81 -2.03 26.32
C THR A 83 7.49 -2.35 27.65
N LEU A 84 8.17 -1.36 28.23
CA LEU A 84 8.84 -1.51 29.53
C LEU A 84 7.84 -1.77 30.65
N TYR A 85 6.71 -1.06 30.66
CA TYR A 85 5.62 -1.29 31.61
C TYR A 85 5.14 -2.75 31.54
N MET A 86 4.79 -3.23 30.35
CA MET A 86 4.30 -4.60 30.17
C MET A 86 5.33 -5.67 30.58
N LEU A 87 6.62 -5.46 30.29
CA LEU A 87 7.68 -6.41 30.65
C LEU A 87 8.05 -6.36 32.13
N ILE A 88 8.06 -5.18 32.75
CA ILE A 88 8.49 -4.99 34.14
C ILE A 88 7.34 -5.29 35.11
N ARG A 89 6.15 -4.73 34.85
CA ARG A 89 4.95 -4.94 35.67
C ARG A 89 4.21 -6.22 35.30
N GLY A 90 4.43 -6.81 34.12
CA GLY A 90 3.76 -8.04 33.68
C GLY A 90 2.27 -7.86 33.33
N GLU A 91 1.78 -6.62 33.33
CA GLU A 91 0.37 -6.25 33.22
C GLU A 91 0.20 -5.20 32.12
N LEU A 92 -1.03 -5.05 31.61
CA LEU A 92 -1.33 -3.97 30.68
C LEU A 92 -1.35 -2.64 31.43
N PRO A 93 -0.80 -1.56 30.85
CA PRO A 93 -0.93 -0.25 31.45
C PRO A 93 -2.40 0.21 31.47
N PRO A 94 -2.79 1.10 32.40
CA PRO A 94 -4.19 1.51 32.59
C PRO A 94 -4.82 2.24 31.39
N TYR A 95 -4.00 2.67 30.43
CA TYR A 95 -4.41 3.39 29.22
C TYR A 95 -4.55 2.50 27.97
N TYR A 96 -4.42 1.17 28.10
CA TYR A 96 -4.62 0.23 27.00
C TYR A 96 -5.45 -0.99 27.37
N THR A 97 -6.30 -1.39 26.44
CA THR A 97 -6.96 -2.70 26.42
C THR A 97 -6.21 -3.69 25.51
N LEU A 98 -6.54 -4.98 25.60
CA LEU A 98 -5.91 -6.00 24.75
C LEU A 98 -6.19 -5.77 23.26
N ASP A 99 -7.38 -5.27 22.92
CA ASP A 99 -7.79 -4.99 21.53
C ASP A 99 -7.00 -3.82 20.91
N GLU A 100 -6.37 -2.99 21.74
CA GLU A 100 -5.56 -1.84 21.31
C GLU A 100 -4.06 -2.17 21.23
N ILE A 101 -3.70 -3.45 21.40
CA ILE A 101 -2.33 -3.97 21.35
C ILE A 101 -2.21 -4.90 20.15
N THR A 102 -1.43 -4.47 19.15
CA THR A 102 -1.25 -5.24 17.91
C THR A 102 -0.54 -6.58 18.15
N ASP A 103 0.46 -6.59 19.04
CA ASP A 103 1.24 -7.78 19.40
C ASP A 103 1.63 -7.67 20.88
N ASP A 104 1.21 -8.64 21.69
CA ASP A 104 1.55 -8.69 23.11
C ASP A 104 3.03 -9.09 23.29
N THR A 105 3.84 -8.13 23.72
CA THR A 105 5.30 -8.30 23.84
C THR A 105 5.75 -8.90 25.17
N ARG A 106 4.82 -9.26 26.06
CA ARG A 106 5.12 -10.00 27.29
C ARG A 106 5.71 -11.39 26.99
N GLY A 107 6.40 -11.96 27.99
CA GLY A 107 7.02 -13.29 27.89
C GLY A 107 8.38 -13.30 27.18
N LEU A 108 9.09 -12.17 27.18
CA LEU A 108 10.49 -12.11 26.77
C LEU A 108 11.36 -12.83 27.80
N HIS A 109 12.23 -13.73 27.33
CA HIS A 109 13.19 -14.44 28.17
C HIS A 109 14.60 -13.94 27.91
N VAL A 110 15.44 -14.00 28.95
CA VAL A 110 16.87 -13.70 28.91
C VAL A 110 17.65 -14.92 29.38
N ASN A 111 18.72 -15.25 28.67
CA ASN A 111 19.72 -16.17 29.18
C ASN A 111 20.66 -15.41 30.11
N VAL A 112 20.63 -15.71 31.41
CA VAL A 112 21.40 -14.96 32.42
C VAL A 112 22.91 -15.25 32.40
N GLU A 113 23.40 -16.10 31.50
CA GLU A 113 24.84 -16.30 31.29
C GLU A 113 25.35 -15.52 30.07
N THR A 114 24.57 -15.50 28.97
CA THR A 114 24.98 -14.91 27.69
C THR A 114 24.33 -13.55 27.38
N LEU A 115 23.31 -13.14 28.14
CA LEU A 115 22.41 -12.01 27.86
C LEU A 115 21.65 -12.12 26.53
N GLU A 116 21.56 -13.33 25.97
CA GLU A 116 20.74 -13.59 24.79
C GLU A 116 19.26 -13.43 25.15
N LEU A 117 18.51 -12.70 24.32
CA LEU A 117 17.08 -12.45 24.50
C LEU A 117 16.28 -13.23 23.47
N GLU A 118 15.28 -13.99 23.88
CA GLU A 118 14.40 -14.73 22.98
C GLU A 118 13.00 -14.87 23.58
N TYR A 119 12.00 -15.04 22.72
CA TYR A 119 10.67 -15.45 23.17
C TYR A 119 10.66 -16.97 23.38
N PHE A 120 9.78 -17.42 24.28
CA PHE A 120 9.74 -18.82 24.72
C PHE A 120 9.79 -19.83 23.57
N GLN A 121 10.69 -20.81 23.70
CA GLN A 121 10.81 -21.97 22.82
C GLN A 121 10.97 -23.23 23.67
N LYS A 122 10.42 -24.37 23.23
CA LYS A 122 10.47 -25.64 23.99
C LYS A 122 11.88 -26.08 24.44
N ARG A 123 12.93 -25.65 23.73
CA ARG A 123 14.32 -25.93 24.13
C ARG A 123 14.73 -25.28 25.46
N MET A 124 14.02 -24.24 25.88
CA MET A 124 14.32 -23.48 27.10
C MET A 124 13.89 -24.23 28.37
N ASP A 125 12.92 -25.15 28.28
CA ASP A 125 12.45 -25.93 29.45
C ASP A 125 13.55 -26.76 30.11
N ALA A 126 14.57 -27.16 29.33
CA ALA A 126 15.68 -27.97 29.78
C ALA A 126 16.85 -27.16 30.37
N ASP A 127 16.87 -25.84 30.18
CA ASP A 127 17.99 -24.98 30.56
C ASP A 127 17.56 -23.90 31.57
N PRO A 128 17.93 -24.03 32.86
CA PRO A 128 17.51 -23.12 33.92
C PRO A 128 18.10 -21.70 33.80
N ARG A 129 18.99 -21.45 32.82
CA ARG A 129 19.56 -20.12 32.55
C ARG A 129 18.58 -19.21 31.82
N TRP A 130 17.55 -19.77 31.17
CA TRP A 130 16.52 -19.00 30.50
C TRP A 130 15.44 -18.59 31.48
N LEU A 131 15.39 -17.29 31.78
CA LEU A 131 14.41 -16.73 32.71
C LEU A 131 13.52 -15.72 32.01
N ASN A 132 12.24 -15.71 32.38
CA ASN A 132 11.34 -14.64 31.99
C ASN A 132 11.81 -13.32 32.64
N VAL A 133 11.98 -12.29 31.82
CA VAL A 133 12.44 -10.97 32.26
C VAL A 133 11.52 -10.36 33.32
N THR A 134 10.20 -10.60 33.23
CA THR A 134 9.23 -10.14 34.23
C THR A 134 9.48 -10.74 35.60
N ASP A 135 9.87 -12.02 35.67
CA ASP A 135 10.13 -12.70 36.94
C ASP A 135 11.38 -12.17 37.65
N ILE A 136 12.37 -11.71 36.87
CA ILE A 136 13.56 -11.02 37.39
C ILE A 136 13.16 -9.69 38.03
N PHE A 137 12.35 -8.88 37.34
CA PHE A 137 11.90 -7.57 37.83
C PHE A 137 10.98 -7.67 39.05
N LYS A 138 10.05 -8.62 39.05
CA LYS A 138 9.16 -8.91 40.19
C LYS A 138 9.87 -9.61 41.35
N ARG A 139 11.15 -9.98 41.19
CA ARG A 139 11.95 -10.72 42.17
C ARG A 139 11.34 -12.09 42.54
N ASN A 140 10.61 -12.70 41.61
CA ASN A 140 10.08 -14.06 41.72
C ASN A 140 11.18 -15.11 41.64
N VAL A 141 12.26 -14.79 40.92
CA VAL A 141 13.48 -15.60 40.78
C VAL A 141 14.67 -14.77 41.25
N ARG A 142 15.70 -15.43 41.80
CA ARG A 142 16.97 -14.80 42.20
C ARG A 142 18.15 -15.54 41.59
N THR A 143 19.32 -14.88 41.53
CA THR A 143 20.60 -15.48 41.09
C THR A 143 20.84 -16.86 41.73
N LYS A 144 20.63 -16.96 43.04
CA LYS A 144 20.84 -18.20 43.81
C LYS A 144 19.96 -19.37 43.38
N ASP A 145 18.77 -19.10 42.83
CA ASP A 145 17.86 -20.15 42.39
C ASP A 145 18.39 -20.81 41.10
N VAL A 146 18.97 -20.01 40.20
CA VAL A 146 19.62 -20.48 38.97
C VAL A 146 20.90 -21.26 39.29
N VAL A 147 21.75 -20.71 40.18
CA VAL A 147 22.99 -21.37 40.62
C VAL A 147 22.68 -22.75 41.21
N ARG A 148 21.74 -22.84 42.16
CA ARG A 148 21.31 -24.12 42.74
C ARG A 148 20.75 -25.10 41.72
N ALA A 149 20.06 -24.62 40.69
CA ALA A 149 19.52 -25.48 39.65
C ALA A 149 20.63 -26.07 38.76
N LEU A 150 21.67 -25.28 38.47
CA LEU A 150 22.84 -25.70 37.70
C LEU A 150 23.77 -26.63 38.51
N GLU A 151 23.95 -26.36 39.81
CA GLU A 151 24.76 -27.18 40.72
C GLU A 151 24.26 -28.63 40.86
N LYS A 152 22.96 -28.86 40.66
CA LYS A 152 22.39 -30.22 40.64
C LYS A 152 22.92 -31.09 39.50
N GLY A 153 23.44 -30.48 38.43
CA GLY A 153 23.94 -31.17 37.24
C GLY A 153 25.45 -31.08 37.04
N ARG A 154 26.13 -30.09 37.62
CA ARG A 154 27.59 -29.90 37.55
C ARG A 154 28.08 -28.94 38.64
N GLU A 155 29.34 -29.01 39.05
CA GLU A 155 29.96 -27.91 39.80
C GLU A 155 30.14 -26.67 38.90
N LEU A 156 29.85 -25.48 39.44
CA LEU A 156 30.05 -24.19 38.81
C LEU A 156 31.37 -23.56 39.28
N THR A 157 32.07 -22.86 38.39
CA THR A 157 33.22 -22.05 38.83
C THR A 157 32.73 -20.72 39.41
N LYS A 158 33.57 -20.09 40.26
CA LYS A 158 33.26 -18.76 40.80
C LYS A 158 33.07 -17.72 39.69
N GLU A 159 33.84 -17.80 38.60
CA GLU A 159 33.66 -16.87 37.48
C GLU A 159 32.30 -17.03 36.78
N GLU A 160 31.74 -18.25 36.74
CA GLU A 160 30.42 -18.50 36.18
C GLU A 160 29.32 -17.95 37.09
N GLU A 161 29.45 -18.11 38.41
CA GLU A 161 28.53 -17.53 39.39
C GLU A 161 28.55 -16.00 39.34
N ASP A 162 29.73 -15.40 39.37
CA ASP A 162 29.92 -13.94 39.29
C ASP A 162 29.31 -13.39 37.99
N ARG A 163 29.54 -14.06 36.84
CA ARG A 163 28.94 -13.67 35.55
C ARG A 163 27.41 -13.71 35.57
N ILE A 164 26.82 -14.74 36.17
CA ILE A 164 25.36 -14.84 36.27
C ILE A 164 24.82 -13.73 37.17
N ASP A 165 25.49 -13.41 38.27
CA ASP A 165 25.08 -12.32 39.17
C ASP A 165 25.18 -10.94 38.50
N ASP A 166 26.30 -10.67 37.82
CA ASP A 166 26.53 -9.43 37.05
C ASP A 166 25.45 -9.23 35.97
N ASN A 167 25.10 -10.30 35.25
CA ASN A 167 24.06 -10.26 34.24
C ASN A 167 22.66 -10.05 34.84
N PHE A 168 22.38 -10.67 35.99
CA PHE A 168 21.14 -10.44 36.73
C PHE A 168 21.02 -8.96 37.15
N ALA A 169 22.11 -8.40 37.69
CA ALA A 169 22.21 -7.00 38.04
C ALA A 169 22.05 -6.09 36.80
N ALA A 170 22.65 -6.44 35.66
CA ALA A 170 22.50 -5.68 34.41
C ALA A 170 21.04 -5.58 33.94
N VAL A 171 20.27 -6.66 34.08
CA VAL A 171 18.83 -6.67 33.78
C VAL A 171 18.05 -5.82 34.79
N GLN A 172 18.34 -5.96 36.10
CA GLN A 172 17.66 -5.19 37.14
C GLN A 172 17.94 -3.68 37.05
N ASN A 173 19.18 -3.31 36.70
CA ASN A 173 19.63 -1.92 36.54
C ASN A 173 18.92 -1.17 35.42
N ILE A 174 18.16 -1.86 34.55
CA ILE A 174 17.27 -1.21 33.58
C ILE A 174 16.32 -0.22 34.28
N LEU A 175 15.82 -0.54 35.48
CA LEU A 175 14.94 0.35 36.26
C LEU A 175 15.59 1.69 36.65
N ASP A 176 16.91 1.70 36.80
CA ASP A 176 17.69 2.87 37.20
C ASP A 176 18.21 3.68 36.02
N ARG A 177 18.03 3.20 34.79
CA ARG A 177 18.43 3.95 33.60
C ARG A 177 17.53 5.15 33.38
N ASP A 178 18.15 6.21 32.86
CA ASP A 178 17.44 7.43 32.47
C ASP A 178 16.97 7.37 31.02
N PHE A 179 15.70 7.72 30.81
CA PHE A 179 15.29 8.34 29.56
C PHE A 179 15.57 9.84 29.64
N PRO A 180 16.36 10.40 28.70
CA PRO A 180 16.49 11.85 28.59
C PRO A 180 15.10 12.45 28.29
N GLU A 181 14.65 13.36 29.15
CA GLU A 181 13.33 14.00 29.04
C GLU A 181 13.48 15.38 28.39
N GLN A 182 12.69 15.64 27.37
CA GLN A 182 12.42 16.97 26.84
C GLN A 182 11.02 17.37 27.31
N ASN A 183 10.90 18.52 27.95
CA ASN A 183 9.65 18.96 28.57
C ASN A 183 9.10 20.20 27.88
N ILE A 184 7.83 20.13 27.50
CA ILE A 184 7.03 21.25 27.04
C ILE A 184 6.35 21.88 28.28
N PRO A 185 6.52 23.18 28.52
CA PRO A 185 5.98 23.84 29.70
C PRO A 185 4.46 24.04 29.63
N VAL A 186 3.85 24.26 30.80
CA VAL A 186 2.39 24.49 31.02
C VAL A 186 1.77 25.60 30.18
N ARG A 187 2.58 26.57 29.73
CA ARG A 187 2.11 27.68 28.87
C ARG A 187 1.79 27.27 27.44
N ALA A 188 2.27 26.10 26.99
CA ALA A 188 2.02 25.64 25.63
C ALA A 188 0.56 25.21 25.46
N SER A 189 -0.02 25.60 24.34
CA SER A 189 -1.36 25.18 23.92
C SER A 189 -1.36 23.74 23.41
N LEU A 190 -2.55 23.12 23.37
CA LEU A 190 -2.74 21.80 22.77
C LEU A 190 -2.24 21.74 21.32
N ARG A 191 -2.48 22.79 20.54
CA ARG A 191 -2.02 22.87 19.15
C ARG A 191 -0.50 22.86 19.06
N GLU A 192 0.19 23.69 19.86
CA GLU A 192 1.65 23.72 19.90
C GLU A 192 2.21 22.36 20.35
N ALA A 193 1.57 21.69 21.29
CA ALA A 193 1.96 20.35 21.74
C ALA A 193 1.83 19.31 20.61
N ILE A 194 0.75 19.36 19.81
CA ILE A 194 0.57 18.48 18.65
C ILE A 194 1.59 18.81 17.53
N ASP A 195 1.89 20.09 17.30
CA ASP A 195 2.87 20.53 16.30
C ASP A 195 4.30 20.13 16.69
N ILE A 196 4.67 20.27 17.97
CA ILE A 196 5.97 19.80 18.48
C ILE A 196 6.04 18.27 18.40
N PHE A 197 4.95 17.58 18.75
CA PHE A 197 4.85 16.14 18.55
C PHE A 197 5.08 15.75 17.09
N TYR A 198 4.45 16.46 16.14
CA TYR A 198 4.64 16.26 14.70
C TYR A 198 6.13 16.38 14.31
N ILE A 199 6.81 17.44 14.75
CA ILE A 199 8.22 17.70 14.42
C ILE A 199 9.13 16.59 14.99
N VAL A 200 8.89 16.16 16.23
CA VAL A 200 9.74 15.18 16.92
C VAL A 200 9.49 13.75 16.43
N ASN A 201 8.26 13.41 16.04
CA ASN A 201 7.89 12.06 15.59
C ASN A 201 8.54 11.67 14.25
N ALA A 202 8.97 12.65 13.44
CA ALA A 202 9.66 12.41 12.16
C ALA A 202 10.94 11.56 12.28
N GLY A 203 11.56 11.46 13.46
CA GLY A 203 12.75 10.63 13.71
C GLY A 203 12.49 9.21 14.22
N GLY A 204 11.23 8.84 14.55
CA GLY A 204 10.87 7.56 15.17
C GLY A 204 10.21 6.55 14.22
N VAL A 205 9.35 5.66 14.75
CA VAL A 205 8.39 4.92 13.88
C VAL A 205 7.36 5.95 13.45
N ALA A 206 7.59 6.56 12.29
CA ALA A 206 6.76 7.64 11.78
C ALA A 206 5.27 7.28 11.80
N LEU A 207 4.44 8.24 12.19
CA LEU A 207 3.01 8.19 11.94
C LEU A 207 2.77 8.31 10.43
N THR A 208 1.69 7.70 9.94
CA THR A 208 1.24 7.97 8.56
C THR A 208 0.73 9.41 8.46
N ASP A 209 0.75 10.00 7.27
CA ASP A 209 0.20 11.36 7.07
C ASP A 209 -1.28 11.45 7.47
N ALA A 210 -2.03 10.35 7.32
CA ALA A 210 -3.41 10.23 7.77
C ALA A 210 -3.53 10.18 9.31
N GLU A 211 -2.65 9.43 10.00
CA GLU A 211 -2.57 9.43 11.46
C GLU A 211 -2.22 10.82 12.01
N LEU A 212 -1.34 11.55 11.32
CA LEU A 212 -0.97 12.93 11.67
C LEU A 212 -2.15 13.89 11.50
N ALA A 213 -2.86 13.80 10.37
CA ALA A 213 -4.06 14.60 10.14
C ALA A 213 -5.15 14.29 11.19
N LEU A 214 -5.35 13.03 11.55
CA LEU A 214 -6.29 12.67 12.62
C LEU A 214 -5.90 13.26 13.98
N ALA A 215 -4.61 13.29 14.30
CA ALA A 215 -4.13 13.92 15.53
C ALA A 215 -4.43 15.43 15.55
N GLN A 216 -4.25 16.11 14.41
CA GLN A 216 -4.60 17.53 14.26
C GLN A 216 -6.12 17.76 14.34
N ILE A 217 -6.92 16.92 13.69
CA ILE A 217 -8.40 16.94 13.79
C ILE A 217 -8.83 16.82 15.25
N SER A 218 -8.19 15.93 16.01
CA SER A 218 -8.48 15.73 17.43
C SER A 218 -8.15 16.95 18.30
N GLY A 219 -7.28 17.85 17.82
CA GLY A 219 -6.94 19.09 18.50
C GLY A 219 -8.10 20.09 18.59
N TYR A 220 -8.97 20.15 17.57
CA TYR A 220 -10.15 21.04 17.54
C TYR A 220 -11.50 20.29 17.61
N TRP A 221 -11.50 18.97 17.36
CA TRP A 221 -12.63 18.08 17.59
C TRP A 221 -12.18 16.85 18.38
N PRO A 222 -12.13 16.94 19.73
CA PRO A 222 -11.64 15.85 20.58
C PRO A 222 -12.32 14.50 20.34
N GLN A 223 -13.64 14.50 20.15
CA GLN A 223 -14.45 13.29 19.97
C GLN A 223 -14.34 12.65 18.57
N ALA A 224 -13.55 13.22 17.64
CA ALA A 224 -13.46 12.73 16.26
C ALA A 224 -13.05 11.25 16.20
N ARG A 225 -12.01 10.87 16.97
CA ARG A 225 -11.47 9.51 16.96
C ARG A 225 -12.48 8.49 17.46
N GLU A 226 -13.18 8.80 18.55
CA GLU A 226 -14.22 7.94 19.11
C GLU A 226 -15.39 7.78 18.14
N ALA A 227 -15.87 8.89 17.56
CA ALA A 227 -16.94 8.87 16.57
C ALA A 227 -16.59 8.01 15.35
N PHE A 228 -15.36 8.17 14.82
CA PHE A 228 -14.88 7.36 13.70
C PHE A 228 -14.82 5.88 14.07
N LYS A 229 -14.25 5.54 15.23
CA LYS A 229 -14.19 4.15 15.73
C LYS A 229 -15.57 3.52 15.87
N ALA A 230 -16.54 4.25 16.44
CA ALA A 230 -17.89 3.74 16.63
C ALA A 230 -18.54 3.30 15.30
N LYS A 231 -18.42 4.13 14.25
CA LYS A 231 -18.92 3.78 12.91
C LYS A 231 -18.15 2.61 12.29
N LEU A 232 -16.82 2.59 12.41
CA LEU A 232 -16.01 1.50 11.87
C LEU A 232 -16.35 0.15 12.54
N GLU A 233 -16.59 0.12 13.85
CA GLU A 233 -17.04 -1.09 14.54
C GLU A 233 -18.46 -1.50 14.13
N ALA A 234 -19.36 -0.56 13.84
CA ALA A 234 -20.68 -0.85 13.29
C ALA A 234 -20.59 -1.50 11.90
N LEU A 235 -19.72 -0.98 11.02
CA LEU A 235 -19.47 -1.55 9.69
C LEU A 235 -18.80 -2.92 9.77
N LYS A 236 -17.87 -3.11 10.71
CA LYS A 236 -17.17 -4.38 10.96
C LYS A 236 -18.13 -5.50 11.37
N LYS A 237 -19.16 -5.21 12.16
CA LYS A 237 -20.24 -6.19 12.48
C LYS A 237 -20.97 -6.69 11.23
N ASN A 238 -20.97 -5.90 10.16
CA ASN A 238 -21.51 -6.26 8.86
C ASN A 238 -20.46 -6.81 7.88
N GLY A 239 -19.22 -7.09 8.33
CA GLY A 239 -18.15 -7.64 7.49
C GLY A 239 -17.30 -6.59 6.74
N PHE A 240 -17.53 -5.29 6.98
CA PHE A 240 -16.75 -4.23 6.36
C PHE A 240 -15.75 -3.64 7.35
N VAL A 241 -14.49 -4.10 7.26
CA VAL A 241 -13.40 -3.69 8.14
C VAL A 241 -12.56 -2.60 7.48
N PHE A 242 -12.59 -1.39 8.04
CA PHE A 242 -11.76 -0.27 7.61
C PHE A 242 -10.88 0.23 8.76
N LYS A 243 -9.85 1.01 8.41
CA LYS A 243 -8.95 1.66 9.37
C LYS A 243 -9.30 3.15 9.51
N LEU A 244 -8.81 3.79 10.57
CA LEU A 244 -8.99 5.23 10.77
C LEU A 244 -8.44 6.05 9.59
N ASP A 245 -7.32 5.63 9.00
CA ASP A 245 -6.73 6.26 7.81
C ASP A 245 -7.75 6.37 6.66
N PHE A 246 -8.58 5.35 6.45
CA PHE A 246 -9.60 5.35 5.41
C PHE A 246 -10.60 6.51 5.59
N VAL A 247 -11.00 6.79 6.83
CA VAL A 247 -11.92 7.91 7.15
C VAL A 247 -11.24 9.25 6.85
N VAL A 248 -9.96 9.39 7.18
CA VAL A 248 -9.20 10.61 6.91
C VAL A 248 -9.06 10.85 5.40
N TYR A 249 -8.74 9.82 4.62
CA TYR A 249 -8.74 9.91 3.15
C TYR A 249 -10.13 10.25 2.59
N ALA A 250 -11.21 9.70 3.16
CA ALA A 250 -12.57 10.03 2.75
C ALA A 250 -12.94 11.50 3.04
N LEU A 251 -12.52 12.03 4.19
CA LEU A 251 -12.70 13.44 4.53
C LEU A 251 -11.91 14.36 3.59
N LEU A 252 -10.63 14.04 3.34
CA LEU A 252 -9.80 14.79 2.38
C LEU A 252 -10.42 14.79 0.98
N ALA A 253 -10.90 13.63 0.53
CA ALA A 253 -11.54 13.46 -0.77
C ALA A 253 -12.82 14.30 -0.91
N ILE A 254 -13.67 14.33 0.13
CA ILE A 254 -14.92 15.11 0.11
C ILE A 254 -14.65 16.61 0.14
N LEU A 255 -13.73 17.06 1.00
CA LEU A 255 -13.51 18.49 1.24
C LEU A 255 -12.60 19.15 0.20
N HIS A 256 -11.61 18.41 -0.29
CA HIS A 256 -10.53 18.97 -1.10
C HIS A 256 -10.28 18.25 -2.42
N GLN A 257 -11.04 17.18 -2.71
CA GLN A 257 -10.93 16.42 -3.97
C GLN A 257 -9.50 15.94 -4.23
N GLY A 258 -8.78 15.57 -3.16
CA GLY A 258 -7.39 15.14 -3.21
C GLY A 258 -7.07 13.99 -2.25
N GLY A 259 -5.88 13.42 -2.42
CA GLY A 259 -5.34 12.28 -1.69
C GLY A 259 -3.96 12.49 -1.08
N SER A 260 -3.20 13.54 -1.44
CA SER A 260 -1.83 13.73 -0.91
C SER A 260 -1.67 14.80 0.17
N ASP A 261 -2.28 15.97 0.01
CA ASP A 261 -2.01 17.11 0.89
C ASP A 261 -2.86 17.11 2.16
N MET A 262 -2.54 16.19 3.08
CA MET A 262 -3.21 16.03 4.38
C MET A 262 -3.21 17.29 5.25
N ARG A 263 -2.24 18.19 5.03
CA ARG A 263 -2.14 19.48 5.74
C ARG A 263 -3.36 20.36 5.58
N LYS A 264 -4.12 20.18 4.49
CA LYS A 264 -5.39 20.90 4.26
C LYS A 264 -6.40 20.67 5.39
N LEU A 265 -6.31 19.55 6.11
CA LEU A 265 -7.19 19.23 7.24
C LEU A 265 -6.69 19.76 8.59
N HIS A 266 -5.49 20.37 8.67
CA HIS A 266 -4.88 20.71 9.97
C HIS A 266 -5.47 21.98 10.61
N SER A 267 -6.01 22.93 9.83
CA SER A 267 -6.54 24.17 10.41
C SER A 267 -7.83 23.93 11.19
N ALA A 268 -7.99 24.65 12.31
CA ALA A 268 -9.21 24.65 13.11
C ALA A 268 -10.42 25.22 12.33
N ASP A 269 -10.18 26.00 11.27
CA ASP A 269 -11.24 26.49 10.37
C ASP A 269 -11.98 25.33 9.67
N ASN A 270 -11.36 24.15 9.61
CA ASN A 270 -11.98 22.95 9.06
C ASN A 270 -12.95 22.25 10.02
N ASN A 271 -13.08 22.70 11.28
CA ASN A 271 -13.90 22.01 12.27
C ASN A 271 -15.36 21.81 11.81
N ASP A 272 -16.01 22.88 11.33
CA ASP A 272 -17.39 22.79 10.85
C ASP A 272 -17.50 22.00 9.52
N PRO A 273 -16.67 22.26 8.49
CA PRO A 273 -16.65 21.45 7.27
C PRO A 273 -16.42 19.95 7.51
N ILE A 274 -15.48 19.58 8.38
CA ILE A 274 -15.18 18.18 8.71
C ILE A 274 -16.35 17.52 9.43
N ARG A 275 -16.99 18.21 10.38
CA ARG A 275 -18.17 17.68 11.08
C ARG A 275 -19.33 17.46 10.10
N ALA A 276 -19.54 18.38 9.16
CA ALA A 276 -20.56 18.24 8.13
C ALA A 276 -20.26 17.05 7.19
N ALA A 277 -19.02 16.94 6.69
CA ALA A 277 -18.59 15.82 5.85
C ALA A 277 -18.67 14.49 6.60
N TRP A 278 -18.25 14.45 7.86
CA TRP A 278 -18.38 13.28 8.72
C TRP A 278 -19.83 12.88 8.91
N ASN A 279 -20.73 13.84 9.20
CA ASN A 279 -22.14 13.54 9.36
C ASN A 279 -22.74 12.88 8.11
N ALA A 280 -22.35 13.32 6.91
CA ALA A 280 -22.76 12.67 5.66
C ALA A 280 -22.16 11.27 5.51
N LEU A 281 -20.88 11.07 5.87
CA LEU A 281 -20.21 9.77 5.86
C LEU A 281 -20.89 8.76 6.81
N ASP A 282 -21.10 9.17 8.05
CA ASP A 282 -21.62 8.35 9.14
C ASP A 282 -23.07 7.94 8.92
N THR A 283 -23.94 8.89 8.56
CA THR A 283 -25.39 8.65 8.49
C THR A 283 -25.85 8.00 7.18
N LYS A 284 -25.07 8.11 6.10
CA LYS A 284 -25.55 7.77 4.76
C LYS A 284 -24.51 7.13 3.85
N VAL A 285 -23.40 7.81 3.57
CA VAL A 285 -22.51 7.44 2.45
C VAL A 285 -21.85 6.07 2.69
N LEU A 286 -21.33 5.81 3.89
CA LEU A 286 -20.64 4.55 4.18
C LEU A 286 -21.59 3.34 4.19
N ASP A 287 -22.83 3.52 4.65
CA ASP A 287 -23.86 2.47 4.61
C ASP A 287 -24.32 2.21 3.19
N TYR A 288 -24.51 3.26 2.40
CA TYR A 288 -24.85 3.14 0.98
C TYR A 288 -23.79 2.35 0.21
N ILE A 289 -22.50 2.64 0.43
CA ILE A 289 -21.40 1.93 -0.22
C ILE A 289 -21.34 0.46 0.21
N SER A 290 -21.54 0.20 1.49
CA SER A 290 -21.57 -1.18 2.02
C SER A 290 -22.67 -2.01 1.36
N ASN A 291 -23.86 -1.42 1.19
CA ASN A 291 -24.97 -2.07 0.48
C ASN A 291 -24.70 -2.19 -1.03
N LEU A 292 -24.16 -1.15 -1.68
CA LEU A 292 -23.80 -1.20 -3.10
C LEU A 292 -22.78 -2.32 -3.37
N LEU A 293 -21.76 -2.44 -2.53
CA LEU A 293 -20.75 -3.49 -2.64
C LEU A 293 -21.34 -4.89 -2.47
N ARG A 294 -22.27 -5.06 -1.52
CA ARG A 294 -22.93 -6.34 -1.28
C ARG A 294 -23.87 -6.71 -2.41
N ASP A 295 -24.81 -5.83 -2.74
CA ASP A 295 -25.95 -6.14 -3.59
C ASP A 295 -25.60 -6.09 -5.08
N HIS A 296 -24.67 -5.20 -5.48
CA HIS A 296 -24.30 -5.00 -6.87
C HIS A 296 -22.90 -5.49 -7.22
N ALA A 297 -21.96 -5.49 -6.26
CA ALA A 297 -20.60 -5.96 -6.50
C ALA A 297 -20.30 -7.37 -5.93
N PHE A 298 -21.26 -8.02 -5.27
CA PHE A 298 -21.12 -9.36 -4.66
C PHE A 298 -19.98 -9.47 -3.64
N VAL A 299 -19.65 -8.36 -2.97
CA VAL A 299 -18.62 -8.29 -1.94
C VAL A 299 -19.28 -8.45 -0.57
N ASP A 300 -19.00 -9.58 0.09
CA ASP A 300 -19.57 -9.87 1.41
C ASP A 300 -18.69 -9.35 2.56
N HIS A 301 -17.37 -9.31 2.35
CA HIS A 301 -16.37 -8.90 3.36
C HIS A 301 -15.19 -8.14 2.74
N THR A 302 -14.58 -7.22 3.49
CA THR A 302 -13.40 -6.44 3.04
C THR A 302 -12.16 -7.29 2.75
N ASP A 303 -12.04 -8.47 3.37
CA ASP A 303 -10.99 -9.48 3.09
C ASP A 303 -11.02 -9.96 1.62
N GLU A 304 -12.12 -9.69 0.90
CA GLU A 304 -12.21 -10.00 -0.51
C GLU A 304 -11.57 -8.93 -1.41
N ILE A 305 -11.42 -7.72 -0.87
CA ILE A 305 -10.93 -6.52 -1.55
C ILE A 305 -9.41 -6.46 -1.37
N ASN A 306 -8.69 -6.24 -2.48
CA ASN A 306 -7.23 -6.10 -2.46
C ASN A 306 -6.80 -4.75 -1.86
N SER A 307 -7.44 -3.66 -2.27
CA SER A 307 -7.23 -2.33 -1.68
C SER A 307 -8.56 -1.65 -1.38
N ILE A 308 -8.82 -1.40 -0.08
CA ILE A 308 -9.99 -0.67 0.40
C ILE A 308 -10.00 0.79 -0.10
N TYR A 309 -8.84 1.35 -0.45
CA TYR A 309 -8.73 2.73 -0.90
C TYR A 309 -9.32 2.97 -2.29
N ALA A 310 -9.59 1.92 -3.07
CA ALA A 310 -10.40 2.06 -4.28
C ALA A 310 -11.84 2.51 -4.00
N LEU A 311 -12.30 2.42 -2.76
CA LEU A 311 -13.60 2.94 -2.37
C LEU A 311 -13.58 4.45 -2.19
N ILE A 312 -12.43 5.12 -2.06
CA ILE A 312 -12.36 6.57 -1.81
C ILE A 312 -12.94 7.40 -2.97
N PRO A 313 -12.63 7.14 -4.26
CA PRO A 313 -13.31 7.82 -5.37
C PRO A 313 -14.82 7.52 -5.41
N ILE A 314 -15.22 6.31 -5.02
CA ILE A 314 -16.64 5.92 -4.91
C ILE A 314 -17.33 6.70 -3.79
N VAL A 315 -16.67 6.90 -2.64
CA VAL A 315 -17.12 7.75 -1.53
C VAL A 315 -17.34 9.18 -2.01
N ALA A 316 -16.34 9.78 -2.65
CA ALA A 316 -16.44 11.15 -3.16
C ALA A 316 -17.58 11.29 -4.18
N TYR A 317 -17.73 10.34 -5.10
CA TYR A 317 -18.81 10.35 -6.08
C TYR A 317 -20.18 10.15 -5.45
N CYS A 318 -20.34 9.19 -4.52
CA CYS A 318 -21.60 8.96 -3.83
C CYS A 318 -22.00 10.16 -2.97
N HIS A 319 -21.03 10.84 -2.34
CA HIS A 319 -21.29 12.09 -1.62
C HIS A 319 -21.76 13.20 -2.58
N ARG A 320 -21.06 13.42 -3.70
CA ARG A 320 -21.43 14.42 -4.73
C ARG A 320 -22.83 14.19 -5.29
N MET A 321 -23.22 12.94 -5.47
CA MET A 321 -24.52 12.53 -6.02
C MET A 321 -25.61 12.36 -4.95
N ASP A 322 -25.35 12.72 -3.69
CA ASP A 322 -26.26 12.50 -2.56
C ASP A 322 -26.78 11.04 -2.46
N CYS A 323 -25.92 10.08 -2.83
CA CYS A 323 -26.18 8.65 -2.95
C CYS A 323 -27.42 8.28 -3.79
N LYS A 324 -27.77 9.11 -4.78
CA LYS A 324 -28.87 8.87 -5.72
C LYS A 324 -28.33 8.44 -7.07
N LEU A 325 -27.60 7.32 -7.10
CA LEU A 325 -27.07 6.77 -8.34
C LEU A 325 -28.15 5.94 -9.03
N ASN A 326 -28.27 6.07 -10.35
CA ASN A 326 -29.11 5.19 -11.15
C ASN A 326 -28.40 3.86 -11.44
N HIS A 327 -29.14 2.89 -11.98
CA HIS A 327 -28.62 1.55 -12.27
C HIS A 327 -27.38 1.57 -13.18
N GLY A 328 -27.38 2.37 -14.25
CA GLY A 328 -26.24 2.48 -15.16
C GLY A 328 -25.00 3.07 -14.48
N GLN A 329 -25.17 4.07 -13.63
CA GLN A 329 -24.07 4.64 -12.83
C GLN A 329 -23.49 3.60 -11.86
N ILE A 330 -24.35 2.85 -11.16
CA ILE A 330 -23.92 1.77 -10.27
C ILE A 330 -23.11 0.72 -11.03
N GLN A 331 -23.59 0.28 -12.19
CA GLN A 331 -22.87 -0.70 -13.01
C GLN A 331 -21.49 -0.20 -13.46
N LYS A 332 -21.38 1.07 -13.85
CA LYS A 332 -20.09 1.71 -14.21
C LYS A 332 -19.12 1.76 -13.03
N VAL A 333 -19.61 2.15 -11.85
CA VAL A 333 -18.86 2.12 -10.59
C VAL A 333 -18.35 0.72 -10.29
N VAL A 334 -19.22 -0.29 -10.37
CA VAL A 334 -18.88 -1.69 -10.07
C VAL A 334 -17.86 -2.24 -11.08
N LYS A 335 -18.05 -1.96 -12.38
CA LYS A 335 -17.11 -2.36 -13.43
C LYS A 335 -15.72 -1.76 -13.19
N TRP A 336 -15.63 -0.47 -12.93
CA TRP A 336 -14.37 0.18 -12.58
C TRP A 336 -13.77 -0.39 -11.28
N PHE A 337 -14.59 -0.62 -10.26
CA PHE A 337 -14.15 -1.22 -9.00
C PHE A 337 -13.46 -2.56 -9.25
N TYR A 338 -14.07 -3.47 -10.00
CA TYR A 338 -13.45 -4.76 -10.34
C TYR A 338 -12.10 -4.62 -11.04
N TYR A 339 -11.99 -3.72 -12.03
CA TYR A 339 -10.71 -3.46 -12.71
C TYR A 339 -9.67 -2.84 -11.78
N SER A 340 -10.06 -1.90 -10.91
CA SER A 340 -9.15 -1.28 -9.93
C SER A 340 -8.53 -2.33 -8.99
N GLN A 341 -9.31 -3.35 -8.60
CA GLN A 341 -8.87 -4.42 -7.71
C GLN A 341 -7.93 -5.39 -8.42
N VAL A 342 -8.36 -5.92 -9.57
CA VAL A 342 -7.60 -6.94 -10.31
C VAL A 342 -6.30 -6.39 -10.91
N ARG A 343 -6.30 -5.10 -11.29
CA ARG A 343 -5.14 -4.38 -11.83
C ARG A 343 -4.32 -3.65 -10.78
N ARG A 344 -4.63 -3.85 -9.49
CA ARG A 344 -3.82 -3.36 -8.36
C ARG A 344 -3.60 -1.85 -8.34
N ARG A 345 -4.60 -1.06 -8.77
CA ARG A 345 -4.47 0.39 -8.97
C ARG A 345 -3.83 1.08 -7.76
N TYR A 346 -4.34 0.83 -6.55
CA TYR A 346 -3.89 1.50 -5.32
C TYR A 346 -2.93 0.67 -4.44
N VAL A 347 -2.14 -0.22 -5.03
CA VAL A 347 -1.10 -0.96 -4.27
C VAL A 347 0.15 -0.11 -4.07
N SER A 348 0.44 0.80 -5.00
CA SER A 348 1.55 1.75 -4.93
C SER A 348 1.06 3.17 -5.23
N GLN A 349 1.81 4.18 -4.77
CA GLN A 349 1.53 5.60 -5.04
C GLN A 349 0.08 6.00 -4.70
N LEU A 350 -0.43 5.48 -3.57
CA LEU A 350 -1.80 5.70 -3.13
C LEU A 350 -2.18 7.20 -3.14
N PRO A 351 -1.39 8.13 -2.56
CA PRO A 351 -1.75 9.54 -2.52
C PRO A 351 -1.90 10.17 -3.91
N GLN A 352 -0.92 9.96 -4.80
CA GLN A 352 -0.89 10.55 -6.14
C GLN A 352 -2.02 10.00 -7.02
N LYS A 353 -2.29 8.69 -6.95
CA LYS A 353 -3.40 8.08 -7.69
C LYS A 353 -4.75 8.58 -7.21
N LEU A 354 -4.91 8.79 -5.90
CA LEU A 354 -6.12 9.40 -5.37
C LEU A 354 -6.27 10.86 -5.82
N ASP A 355 -5.21 11.67 -5.87
CA ASP A 355 -5.29 13.03 -6.42
C ASP A 355 -5.83 13.04 -7.85
N HIS A 356 -5.23 12.23 -8.73
CA HIS A 356 -5.65 12.12 -10.12
C HIS A 356 -7.11 11.64 -10.25
N ASP A 357 -7.45 10.56 -9.55
CA ASP A 357 -8.78 9.96 -9.66
C ASP A 357 -9.88 10.84 -9.07
N LEU A 358 -9.62 11.51 -7.96
CA LEU A 358 -10.58 12.41 -7.31
C LEU A 358 -10.80 13.68 -8.13
N LYS A 359 -9.77 14.17 -8.83
CA LYS A 359 -9.91 15.24 -9.80
C LYS A 359 -10.84 14.82 -10.95
N ILE A 360 -10.66 13.63 -11.52
CA ILE A 360 -11.59 13.08 -12.54
C ILE A 360 -13.00 12.96 -11.97
N VAL A 361 -13.15 12.41 -10.76
CA VAL A 361 -14.47 12.29 -10.10
C VAL A 361 -15.11 13.65 -9.89
N ALA A 362 -14.35 14.70 -9.63
CA ALA A 362 -14.87 16.04 -9.40
C ALA A 362 -15.28 16.77 -10.69
N THR A 363 -14.50 16.63 -11.76
CA THR A 363 -14.66 17.43 -12.98
C THR A 363 -15.43 16.73 -14.11
N SER A 364 -15.43 15.40 -14.15
CA SER A 364 -16.07 14.64 -15.22
C SER A 364 -17.54 14.33 -14.94
N ASP A 365 -18.36 14.41 -15.99
CA ASP A 365 -19.75 13.95 -16.02
C ASP A 365 -19.86 12.40 -16.08
N VAL A 366 -18.82 11.75 -16.62
CA VAL A 366 -18.71 10.28 -16.77
C VAL A 366 -17.45 9.75 -16.09
N PRO A 367 -17.29 9.97 -14.77
CA PRO A 367 -16.00 9.79 -14.12
C PRO A 367 -15.50 8.35 -14.17
N PHE A 368 -16.36 7.35 -13.98
CA PHE A 368 -15.92 5.95 -13.99
C PHE A 368 -15.62 5.39 -15.38
N ASP A 369 -16.09 6.04 -16.45
CA ASP A 369 -15.62 5.76 -17.82
C ASP A 369 -14.18 6.24 -17.97
N ARG A 370 -13.90 7.50 -17.58
CA ARG A 370 -12.55 8.08 -17.60
C ARG A 370 -11.58 7.32 -16.72
N LEU A 371 -11.95 7.00 -15.49
CA LEU A 371 -11.10 6.24 -14.58
C LEU A 371 -10.78 4.84 -15.09
N LEU A 372 -11.69 4.22 -15.86
CA LEU A 372 -11.42 2.94 -16.51
C LEU A 372 -10.47 3.09 -17.70
N ASP A 373 -10.60 4.17 -18.47
CA ASP A 373 -9.67 4.50 -19.55
C ASP A 373 -8.24 4.72 -19.00
N VAL A 374 -8.08 5.39 -17.85
CA VAL A 374 -6.77 5.53 -17.18
C VAL A 374 -6.15 4.16 -16.87
N ILE A 375 -6.92 3.23 -16.29
CA ILE A 375 -6.44 1.85 -16.03
C ILE A 375 -6.06 1.13 -17.33
N ARG A 376 -6.75 1.44 -18.44
CA ARG A 376 -6.48 0.86 -19.75
C ARG A 376 -5.20 1.42 -20.37
N GLU A 377 -4.98 2.72 -20.24
CA GLU A 377 -3.79 3.43 -20.74
C GLU A 377 -2.53 2.97 -20.01
N GLU A 378 -2.54 2.87 -18.68
CA GLU A 378 -1.45 2.32 -17.84
C GLU A 378 -1.03 0.90 -18.25
N ARG A 379 -1.87 0.20 -19.02
CA ARG A 379 -1.71 -1.20 -19.45
C ARG A 379 -1.49 -1.37 -20.95
N GLY A 380 -1.23 -0.30 -21.68
CA GLY A 380 -0.98 -0.35 -23.13
C GLY A 380 -2.22 -0.76 -23.94
N GLY A 381 -3.41 -0.41 -23.47
CA GLY A 381 -4.67 -0.61 -24.20
C GLY A 381 -5.44 -1.89 -23.85
N ALA A 382 -4.79 -2.92 -23.30
CA ALA A 382 -5.42 -4.22 -23.02
C ALA A 382 -5.71 -4.44 -21.53
N ILE A 383 -7.01 -4.45 -21.18
CA ILE A 383 -7.47 -4.72 -19.80
C ILE A 383 -8.13 -6.09 -19.63
N ALA A 384 -8.45 -6.79 -20.71
CA ALA A 384 -9.10 -8.11 -20.68
C ALA A 384 -8.28 -9.13 -19.87
N ILE A 385 -8.98 -10.05 -19.22
CA ILE A 385 -8.39 -11.12 -18.43
C ILE A 385 -7.98 -12.25 -19.38
N THR A 386 -6.71 -12.59 -19.49
CA THR A 386 -6.26 -13.70 -20.36
C THR A 386 -6.12 -15.01 -19.57
N PRO A 387 -6.26 -16.19 -20.22
CA PRO A 387 -6.02 -17.48 -19.58
C PRO A 387 -4.62 -17.62 -18.98
N ASP A 388 -3.62 -16.95 -19.56
CA ASP A 388 -2.23 -17.03 -19.11
C ASP A 388 -2.01 -16.32 -17.76
N GLU A 389 -2.83 -15.32 -17.40
CA GLU A 389 -2.72 -14.64 -16.10
C GLU A 389 -3.02 -15.58 -14.91
N PHE A 390 -3.69 -16.71 -15.17
CA PHE A 390 -4.00 -17.71 -14.15
C PHE A 390 -2.84 -18.67 -13.88
N VAL A 391 -1.89 -18.82 -14.80
CA VAL A 391 -0.84 -19.85 -14.71
C VAL A 391 0.01 -19.66 -13.46
N GLY A 392 -0.05 -20.62 -12.53
CA GLY A 392 0.69 -20.57 -11.27
C GLY A 392 0.21 -19.50 -10.27
N SER A 393 -0.87 -18.78 -10.58
CA SER A 393 -1.44 -17.74 -9.72
C SER A 393 -2.17 -18.37 -8.53
N ALA A 394 -1.65 -18.16 -7.32
CA ALA A 394 -2.24 -18.66 -6.08
C ALA A 394 -3.43 -17.79 -5.61
N ILE A 395 -4.09 -18.20 -4.53
CA ILE A 395 -5.29 -17.53 -3.97
C ILE A 395 -5.04 -16.09 -3.49
N GLN A 396 -3.78 -15.71 -3.24
CA GLN A 396 -3.41 -14.34 -2.88
C GLN A 396 -3.41 -13.40 -4.10
N HIS A 397 -3.49 -13.94 -5.31
CA HIS A 397 -3.55 -13.14 -6.52
C HIS A 397 -4.89 -12.40 -6.62
N PRO A 398 -4.92 -11.10 -7.00
CA PRO A 398 -6.17 -10.32 -7.08
C PRO A 398 -7.24 -10.90 -8.02
N LEU A 399 -6.83 -11.69 -9.02
CA LEU A 399 -7.75 -12.45 -9.87
C LEU A 399 -8.68 -13.36 -9.08
N PHE A 400 -8.24 -13.88 -7.94
CA PHE A 400 -9.08 -14.74 -7.11
C PHE A 400 -10.27 -13.98 -6.52
N GLY A 401 -10.10 -12.70 -6.17
CA GLY A 401 -11.23 -11.83 -5.79
C GLY A 401 -12.26 -11.73 -6.90
N LEU A 402 -11.81 -11.42 -8.11
CA LEU A 402 -12.68 -11.31 -9.29
C LEU A 402 -13.40 -12.62 -9.63
N VAL A 403 -12.70 -13.76 -9.57
CA VAL A 403 -13.30 -15.08 -9.74
C VAL A 403 -14.41 -15.29 -8.69
N ARG A 404 -14.15 -14.99 -7.41
CA ARG A 404 -15.17 -15.16 -6.35
C ARG A 404 -16.42 -14.34 -6.64
N TRP A 405 -16.28 -13.05 -6.97
CA TRP A 405 -17.42 -12.19 -7.26
C TRP A 405 -18.21 -12.66 -8.49
N HIS A 406 -17.52 -13.12 -9.52
CA HIS A 406 -18.16 -13.70 -10.71
C HIS A 406 -18.92 -15.00 -10.40
N LEU A 407 -18.32 -15.90 -9.62
CA LEU A 407 -19.02 -17.14 -9.23
C LEU A 407 -20.25 -16.83 -8.36
N LYS A 408 -20.15 -15.83 -7.48
CA LYS A 408 -21.30 -15.34 -6.69
C LYS A 408 -22.40 -14.74 -7.57
N SER A 409 -22.05 -13.95 -8.59
CA SER A 409 -23.03 -13.35 -9.52
C SER A 409 -23.78 -14.40 -10.34
N ARG A 410 -23.15 -15.55 -10.59
CA ARG A 410 -23.77 -16.73 -11.22
C ARG A 410 -24.67 -17.52 -10.27
N GLY A 411 -24.77 -17.14 -9.00
CA GLY A 411 -25.54 -17.88 -7.99
C GLY A 411 -24.89 -19.20 -7.59
N ALA A 412 -23.55 -19.28 -7.62
CA ALA A 412 -22.83 -20.49 -7.26
C ALA A 412 -23.17 -20.98 -5.85
N ARG A 413 -23.06 -22.30 -5.70
CA ARG A 413 -23.38 -23.02 -4.46
C ARG A 413 -22.19 -23.84 -4.02
N CYS A 414 -22.11 -24.08 -2.72
CA CYS A 414 -21.12 -24.99 -2.15
C CYS A 414 -21.36 -26.40 -2.69
N LEU A 415 -20.33 -27.00 -3.31
CA LEU A 415 -20.42 -28.28 -4.01
C LEU A 415 -20.95 -29.44 -3.14
N THR A 416 -20.77 -29.38 -1.83
CA THR A 416 -21.21 -30.43 -0.90
C THR A 416 -22.55 -30.10 -0.24
N THR A 417 -22.72 -28.90 0.29
CA THR A 417 -23.90 -28.54 1.10
C THR A 417 -25.03 -27.91 0.29
N GLY A 418 -24.73 -27.34 -0.89
CA GLY A 418 -25.74 -26.75 -1.78
C GLY A 418 -26.21 -25.37 -1.35
N VAL A 419 -25.64 -24.86 -0.26
CA VAL A 419 -25.85 -23.50 0.25
C VAL A 419 -25.20 -22.50 -0.71
N SER A 420 -25.89 -21.37 -0.95
CA SER A 420 -25.33 -20.24 -1.71
C SER A 420 -23.98 -19.80 -1.13
N ILE A 421 -23.00 -19.52 -1.99
CA ILE A 421 -21.73 -18.94 -1.53
C ILE A 421 -21.81 -17.42 -1.34
N HIS A 422 -22.91 -16.79 -1.76
CA HIS A 422 -23.19 -15.37 -1.53
C HIS A 422 -24.25 -15.26 -0.42
N HIS A 423 -23.82 -14.90 0.78
CA HIS A 423 -24.68 -14.50 1.89
C HIS A 423 -23.87 -13.68 2.91
N PRO A 424 -24.52 -12.82 3.71
CA PRO A 424 -23.86 -12.12 4.81
C PRO A 424 -23.43 -13.13 5.88
N MET A 425 -22.19 -13.60 5.78
CA MET A 425 -21.65 -14.59 6.69
C MET A 425 -20.98 -13.88 7.87
N GLY A 426 -21.50 -14.06 9.10
CA GLY A 426 -20.79 -13.61 10.30
C GLY A 426 -19.47 -14.36 10.50
N GLU A 427 -18.66 -13.96 11.48
CA GLU A 427 -17.32 -14.55 11.73
C GLU A 427 -17.30 -16.09 11.82
N LYS A 428 -18.42 -16.71 12.20
CA LYS A 428 -18.58 -18.16 12.37
C LYS A 428 -18.82 -18.94 11.08
N TYR A 429 -19.14 -18.29 9.96
CA TYR A 429 -19.30 -18.93 8.65
C TYR A 429 -18.29 -18.30 7.69
N LYS A 430 -17.11 -18.91 7.53
CA LYS A 430 -16.14 -18.48 6.52
C LYS A 430 -16.18 -19.47 5.34
N LEU A 431 -16.11 -18.92 4.14
CA LEU A 431 -15.82 -19.71 2.94
C LEU A 431 -14.40 -20.27 3.06
N GLU A 432 -14.25 -21.55 2.76
CA GLU A 432 -12.95 -22.20 2.65
C GLU A 432 -12.66 -22.54 1.19
N TYR A 433 -11.37 -22.59 0.87
CA TYR A 433 -10.86 -22.72 -0.50
C TYR A 433 -10.06 -24.01 -0.62
N ASP A 434 -10.71 -25.08 -1.04
CA ASP A 434 -10.06 -26.38 -1.11
C ASP A 434 -9.66 -26.74 -2.54
N HIS A 435 -8.60 -27.54 -2.66
CA HIS A 435 -8.09 -28.01 -3.95
C HIS A 435 -9.04 -29.02 -4.57
N ILE A 436 -9.55 -28.80 -5.80
CA ILE A 436 -10.36 -29.78 -6.54
C ILE A 436 -9.61 -31.10 -6.65
N PHE A 437 -8.37 -31.03 -7.16
CA PHE A 437 -7.40 -32.11 -7.08
C PHE A 437 -6.62 -31.98 -5.78
N ALA A 438 -6.90 -32.86 -4.82
CA ALA A 438 -6.28 -32.82 -3.49
C ALA A 438 -4.75 -32.77 -3.59
N PHE A 439 -4.13 -31.80 -2.89
CA PHE A 439 -2.68 -31.61 -2.95
C PHE A 439 -1.88 -32.86 -2.55
N ALA A 440 -2.40 -33.68 -1.64
CA ALA A 440 -1.75 -34.94 -1.26
C ALA A 440 -1.59 -35.90 -2.45
N ASN A 441 -2.57 -35.96 -3.35
CA ASN A 441 -2.55 -36.83 -4.52
C ASN A 441 -1.63 -36.23 -5.59
N LEU A 442 -1.71 -34.91 -5.83
CA LEU A 442 -0.79 -34.21 -6.73
C LEU A 442 0.66 -34.31 -6.27
N LYS A 443 0.93 -34.27 -4.96
CA LYS A 443 2.28 -34.44 -4.41
C LYS A 443 2.86 -35.82 -4.73
N ALA A 444 2.04 -36.88 -4.72
CA ALA A 444 2.46 -38.23 -5.11
C ALA A 444 2.88 -38.28 -6.59
N GLU A 445 2.22 -37.51 -7.46
CA GLU A 445 2.52 -37.36 -8.89
C GLU A 445 3.60 -36.29 -9.20
N GLY A 446 4.41 -35.91 -8.22
CA GLY A 446 5.56 -35.03 -8.42
C GLY A 446 5.24 -33.52 -8.42
N TYR A 447 4.07 -33.10 -7.97
CA TYR A 447 3.73 -31.68 -7.74
C TYR A 447 4.12 -31.18 -6.34
N GLY A 448 5.12 -31.83 -5.72
CA GLY A 448 5.67 -31.45 -4.44
C GLY A 448 6.60 -30.22 -4.52
N VAL A 449 7.03 -29.73 -3.36
CA VAL A 449 7.95 -28.58 -3.23
C VAL A 449 9.29 -28.76 -3.94
N GLU A 450 9.66 -30.02 -4.22
CA GLU A 450 10.85 -30.40 -4.99
C GLU A 450 10.83 -29.83 -6.42
N ASN A 451 9.65 -29.64 -7.01
CA ASN A 451 9.46 -29.06 -8.33
C ASN A 451 8.65 -27.76 -8.22
N ARG A 452 9.35 -26.62 -8.23
CA ARG A 452 8.72 -25.30 -8.02
C ARG A 452 7.60 -24.99 -9.03
N LEU A 453 7.78 -25.32 -10.31
CA LEU A 453 6.78 -25.04 -11.35
C LEU A 453 5.52 -25.88 -11.16
N LYS A 454 5.68 -27.20 -10.95
CA LYS A 454 4.54 -28.08 -10.66
C LYS A 454 3.87 -27.71 -9.32
N TYR A 455 4.65 -27.39 -8.30
CA TYR A 455 4.10 -26.93 -7.02
C TYR A 455 3.22 -25.68 -7.20
N GLN A 456 3.64 -24.71 -8.03
CA GLN A 456 2.82 -23.54 -8.36
C GLN A 456 1.52 -23.92 -9.06
N LEU A 457 1.55 -24.84 -10.04
CA LEU A 457 0.35 -25.36 -10.69
C LEU A 457 -0.58 -26.06 -9.71
N ALA A 458 -0.05 -26.80 -8.74
CA ALA A 458 -0.88 -27.45 -7.71
C ALA A 458 -1.55 -26.44 -6.76
N GLN A 459 -0.90 -25.30 -6.49
CA GLN A 459 -1.47 -24.24 -5.64
C GLN A 459 -2.33 -23.24 -6.40
N GLU A 460 -2.38 -23.34 -7.74
CA GLU A 460 -3.09 -22.43 -8.62
C GLU A 460 -4.57 -22.28 -8.24
N LEU A 461 -5.07 -21.04 -8.34
CA LEU A 461 -6.44 -20.69 -7.97
C LEU A 461 -7.50 -21.40 -8.82
N THR A 462 -7.16 -21.82 -10.04
CA THR A 462 -8.06 -22.61 -10.91
C THR A 462 -8.17 -24.07 -10.47
N ASN A 463 -7.33 -24.53 -9.54
CA ASN A 463 -7.55 -25.79 -8.83
C ASN A 463 -8.38 -25.59 -7.55
N ARG A 464 -9.01 -24.43 -7.33
CA ARG A 464 -9.80 -24.19 -6.10
C ARG A 464 -11.30 -24.32 -6.32
N ALA A 465 -12.00 -24.88 -5.35
CA ALA A 465 -13.45 -24.84 -5.22
C ALA A 465 -13.84 -24.00 -4.01
N LEU A 466 -14.93 -23.23 -4.13
CA LEU A 466 -15.49 -22.45 -3.05
C LEU A 466 -16.41 -23.35 -2.22
N LEU A 467 -16.03 -23.58 -0.96
CA LEU A 467 -16.73 -24.48 -0.04
C LEU A 467 -17.11 -23.75 1.25
N THR A 468 -18.08 -24.30 1.98
CA THR A 468 -18.30 -23.94 3.39
C THR A 468 -17.30 -24.69 4.27
N GLN A 469 -16.98 -24.17 5.45
CA GLN A 469 -16.11 -24.86 6.41
C GLN A 469 -16.56 -26.29 6.75
N ILE A 470 -17.86 -26.53 6.85
CA ILE A 470 -18.43 -27.88 7.09
C ILE A 470 -18.14 -28.81 5.91
N ALA A 471 -18.34 -28.32 4.69
CA ALA A 471 -18.06 -29.08 3.47
C ALA A 471 -16.58 -29.46 3.36
N ASN A 472 -15.66 -28.54 3.64
CA ASN A 472 -14.23 -28.80 3.52
C ASN A 472 -13.79 -29.98 4.42
N ARG A 473 -14.26 -30.02 5.66
CA ARG A 473 -13.96 -31.11 6.61
C ARG A 473 -14.42 -32.50 6.12
N SER A 474 -15.44 -32.56 5.26
CA SER A 474 -16.03 -33.81 4.76
C SER A 474 -15.35 -34.38 3.51
N LYS A 475 -14.53 -33.59 2.81
CA LYS A 475 -13.94 -33.98 1.52
C LYS A 475 -12.69 -34.85 1.66
N GLY A 476 -11.78 -34.52 2.58
CA GLY A 476 -10.57 -35.31 2.86
C GLY A 476 -9.66 -35.50 1.63
N LYS A 477 -9.03 -36.69 1.52
CA LYS A 477 -8.10 -37.05 0.43
C LYS A 477 -8.77 -37.71 -0.78
N LYS A 478 -10.06 -37.48 -1.00
CA LYS A 478 -10.79 -38.11 -2.10
C LYS A 478 -10.16 -37.75 -3.45
N GLU A 479 -10.11 -38.72 -4.35
CA GLU A 479 -9.72 -38.51 -5.74
C GLU A 479 -10.70 -37.55 -6.44
N ALA A 480 -10.19 -36.72 -7.34
CA ALA A 480 -10.97 -35.68 -8.00
C ALA A 480 -12.16 -36.26 -8.77
N GLU A 481 -11.96 -37.36 -9.52
CA GLU A 481 -13.01 -38.05 -10.25
C GLU A 481 -14.14 -38.54 -9.34
N ALA A 482 -13.81 -39.25 -8.26
CA ALA A 482 -14.80 -39.73 -7.29
C ALA A 482 -15.53 -38.56 -6.60
N TYR A 483 -14.80 -37.50 -6.25
CA TYR A 483 -15.36 -36.31 -5.64
C TYR A 483 -16.33 -35.58 -6.59
N LEU A 484 -15.88 -35.22 -7.80
CA LEU A 484 -16.69 -34.49 -8.78
C LEU A 484 -17.88 -35.31 -9.26
N SER A 485 -17.73 -36.63 -9.44
CA SER A 485 -18.86 -37.53 -9.72
C SER A 485 -19.91 -37.50 -8.63
N SER A 486 -19.49 -37.51 -7.36
CA SER A 486 -20.42 -37.41 -6.23
C SER A 486 -21.14 -36.05 -6.18
N VAL A 487 -20.47 -34.97 -6.59
CA VAL A 487 -21.05 -33.63 -6.68
C VAL A 487 -22.11 -33.60 -7.77
N VAL A 488 -21.84 -34.13 -8.97
CA VAL A 488 -22.83 -34.18 -10.07
C VAL A 488 -24.09 -34.95 -9.66
N ASN A 489 -23.93 -36.07 -8.96
CA ASN A 489 -25.07 -36.89 -8.52
C ASN A 489 -25.92 -36.17 -7.47
N ASN A 490 -25.31 -35.43 -6.55
CA ASN A 490 -26.01 -34.75 -5.47
C ASN A 490 -26.52 -33.36 -5.87
N GLN A 491 -25.79 -32.67 -6.75
CA GLN A 491 -26.02 -31.29 -7.18
C GLN A 491 -25.63 -31.09 -8.65
N PRO A 492 -26.53 -31.43 -9.59
CA PRO A 492 -26.20 -31.48 -11.02
C PRO A 492 -25.67 -30.17 -11.61
N THR A 493 -26.08 -29.00 -11.09
CA THR A 493 -25.67 -27.69 -11.61
C THR A 493 -24.48 -27.07 -10.88
N ALA A 494 -23.97 -27.69 -9.81
CA ALA A 494 -22.97 -27.05 -8.96
C ALA A 494 -21.62 -26.83 -9.67
N LEU A 495 -21.22 -27.74 -10.56
CA LEU A 495 -19.96 -27.64 -11.32
C LEU A 495 -20.01 -26.50 -12.34
N SER A 496 -21.04 -26.45 -13.20
CA SER A 496 -21.23 -25.37 -14.17
C SER A 496 -21.39 -23.98 -13.55
N LEU A 497 -21.99 -23.89 -12.36
CA LEU A 497 -22.07 -22.63 -11.62
C LEU A 497 -20.71 -22.14 -11.11
N GLN A 498 -19.80 -23.05 -10.71
CA GLN A 498 -18.42 -22.74 -10.32
C GLN A 498 -17.40 -22.80 -11.48
N LEU A 499 -17.87 -22.94 -12.73
CA LEU A 499 -17.05 -23.07 -13.94
C LEU A 499 -16.01 -24.18 -13.80
N ILE A 500 -16.42 -25.34 -13.28
CA ILE A 500 -15.61 -26.57 -13.26
C ILE A 500 -15.95 -27.39 -14.51
N PRO A 501 -14.96 -27.82 -15.32
CA PRO A 501 -15.20 -28.67 -16.48
C PRO A 501 -16.00 -29.94 -16.11
N GLU A 502 -17.05 -30.24 -16.88
CA GLU A 502 -17.93 -31.38 -16.63
C GLU A 502 -17.51 -32.65 -17.40
N ASP A 503 -16.53 -32.52 -18.30
CA ASP A 503 -15.91 -33.65 -18.99
C ASP A 503 -15.15 -34.54 -18.00
N ARG A 504 -15.58 -35.81 -17.90
CA ARG A 504 -15.04 -36.78 -16.96
C ARG A 504 -13.60 -37.16 -17.25
N GLU A 505 -13.16 -37.10 -18.51
CA GLU A 505 -11.76 -37.39 -18.85
C GLU A 505 -10.83 -36.37 -18.17
N LEU A 506 -11.27 -35.13 -18.02
CA LEU A 506 -10.50 -34.07 -17.35
C LEU A 506 -10.40 -34.26 -15.83
N TRP A 507 -11.16 -35.17 -15.23
CA TRP A 507 -11.12 -35.38 -13.77
C TRP A 507 -10.03 -36.37 -13.34
N GLN A 508 -9.43 -37.06 -14.30
CA GLN A 508 -8.30 -37.97 -14.10
C GLN A 508 -7.02 -37.20 -13.81
N ILE A 509 -6.18 -37.72 -12.92
CA ILE A 509 -4.98 -37.00 -12.44
C ILE A 509 -3.94 -36.80 -13.54
N GLU A 510 -3.90 -37.72 -14.51
CA GLU A 510 -3.07 -37.69 -15.70
C GLU A 510 -3.42 -36.49 -16.60
N ASN A 511 -4.68 -36.04 -16.56
CA ASN A 511 -5.20 -34.91 -17.33
C ASN A 511 -5.22 -33.60 -16.52
N TYR A 512 -4.58 -33.54 -15.35
CA TYR A 512 -4.62 -32.37 -14.46
C TYR A 512 -4.21 -31.06 -15.16
N GLU A 513 -3.12 -31.04 -15.94
CA GLU A 513 -2.71 -29.82 -16.63
C GLU A 513 -3.71 -29.40 -17.72
N LEU A 514 -4.34 -30.37 -18.39
CA LEU A 514 -5.41 -30.12 -19.35
C LEU A 514 -6.67 -29.59 -18.68
N PHE A 515 -7.02 -30.11 -17.50
CA PHE A 515 -8.09 -29.58 -16.66
C PHE A 515 -7.86 -28.10 -16.32
N LEU A 516 -6.65 -27.75 -15.85
CA LEU A 516 -6.29 -26.37 -15.57
C LEU A 516 -6.44 -25.51 -16.82
N LYS A 517 -5.86 -25.92 -17.95
CA LYS A 517 -5.94 -25.20 -19.22
C LYS A 517 -7.40 -24.93 -19.64
N THR A 518 -8.26 -25.95 -19.58
CA THR A 518 -9.68 -25.83 -19.92
C THR A 518 -10.40 -24.88 -18.97
N ARG A 519 -10.18 -25.02 -17.66
CA ARG A 519 -10.83 -24.18 -16.65
C ARG A 519 -10.36 -22.71 -16.72
N ARG A 520 -9.08 -22.46 -17.00
CA ARG A 520 -8.54 -21.10 -17.23
C ARG A 520 -9.29 -20.39 -18.36
N LYS A 521 -9.48 -21.08 -19.49
CA LYS A 521 -10.21 -20.55 -20.64
C LYS A 521 -11.68 -20.27 -20.28
N MET A 522 -12.36 -21.23 -19.67
CA MET A 522 -13.76 -21.06 -19.24
C MET A 522 -13.94 -19.87 -18.28
N LEU A 523 -13.01 -19.70 -17.33
CA LEU A 523 -13.02 -18.58 -16.39
C LEU A 523 -12.75 -17.25 -17.10
N ALA A 524 -11.69 -17.15 -17.92
CA ALA A 524 -11.34 -15.94 -18.65
C ALA A 524 -12.49 -15.48 -19.57
N ASP A 525 -13.02 -16.39 -20.40
CA ASP A 525 -14.09 -16.09 -21.35
C ASP A 525 -15.35 -15.63 -20.61
N SER A 526 -15.75 -16.34 -19.55
CA SER A 526 -16.96 -16.02 -18.78
C SER A 526 -16.83 -14.73 -17.97
N ILE A 527 -15.65 -14.44 -17.40
CA ILE A 527 -15.39 -13.21 -16.65
C ILE A 527 -15.39 -12.01 -17.59
N ASN A 528 -14.70 -12.08 -18.73
CA ASN A 528 -14.69 -10.97 -19.69
C ASN A 528 -16.10 -10.69 -20.22
N ALA A 529 -16.87 -11.74 -20.59
CA ALA A 529 -18.26 -11.58 -21.02
C ALA A 529 -19.14 -10.92 -19.94
N TRP A 530 -18.92 -11.27 -18.67
CA TRP A 530 -19.61 -10.64 -17.54
C TRP A 530 -19.23 -9.17 -17.37
N LEU A 531 -17.93 -8.86 -17.36
CA LEU A 531 -17.43 -7.49 -17.23
C LEU A 531 -17.87 -6.59 -18.39
N ASP A 532 -17.87 -7.11 -19.61
CA ASP A 532 -18.34 -6.40 -20.79
C ASP A 532 -19.85 -6.14 -20.70
N GLY A 533 -20.63 -7.13 -20.25
CA GLY A 533 -22.07 -7.03 -20.05
C GLY A 533 -22.53 -6.18 -18.85
N LEU A 534 -21.63 -5.76 -17.95
CA LEU A 534 -22.01 -4.91 -16.81
C LEU A 534 -22.48 -3.53 -17.24
N ALA A 535 -21.76 -2.86 -18.15
CA ALA A 535 -22.09 -1.51 -18.60
C ALA A 535 -21.46 -1.20 -19.97
N GLU A 536 -22.22 -0.50 -20.82
CA GLU A 536 -21.70 0.18 -22.01
C GLU A 536 -20.84 1.38 -21.57
N MET A 537 -19.53 1.23 -21.72
CA MET A 537 -18.56 2.29 -21.45
C MET A 537 -18.35 3.08 -22.73
N HIS A 538 -18.51 4.40 -22.67
CA HIS A 538 -18.24 5.24 -23.81
C HIS A 538 -16.76 5.60 -23.74
N ALA A 539 -15.95 5.10 -24.68
CA ALA A 539 -14.55 5.47 -24.77
C ALA A 539 -14.50 7.00 -24.95
N VAL A 540 -14.07 7.71 -23.91
CA VAL A 540 -13.94 9.16 -24.01
C VAL A 540 -12.56 9.39 -24.56
N ALA A 541 -12.47 9.68 -25.85
CA ALA A 541 -11.22 10.11 -26.48
C ALA A 541 -10.87 11.55 -26.07
N GLU A 542 -10.71 11.79 -24.77
CA GLU A 542 -10.15 13.03 -24.26
C GLU A 542 -8.68 12.80 -23.94
N ARG A 543 -7.84 13.59 -24.62
CA ARG A 543 -6.39 13.61 -24.44
C ARG A 543 -6.06 13.92 -22.98
N ILE A 544 -5.16 13.15 -22.36
CA ILE A 544 -4.57 13.47 -21.04
C ILE A 544 -4.12 14.94 -21.07
N SER A 545 -4.52 15.71 -20.07
CA SER A 545 -4.14 17.11 -19.96
C SER A 545 -2.64 17.22 -19.70
N VAL A 546 -2.03 18.35 -20.08
CA VAL A 546 -0.58 18.50 -19.97
C VAL A 546 -0.14 18.55 -18.51
N GLU A 547 -0.99 19.11 -17.65
CA GLU A 547 -0.83 19.17 -16.20
C GLU A 547 -0.84 17.78 -15.57
N ASP A 548 -1.73 16.89 -16.02
CA ASP A 548 -1.79 15.52 -15.53
C ASP A 548 -0.54 14.72 -15.96
N MET A 549 -0.04 14.93 -17.19
CA MET A 549 1.23 14.33 -17.64
C MET A 549 2.44 14.80 -16.82
N ILE A 550 2.46 16.07 -16.40
CA ILE A 550 3.54 16.61 -15.54
C ILE A 550 3.47 15.99 -14.14
N ALA A 551 2.26 15.84 -13.58
CA ALA A 551 2.05 15.27 -12.26
C ALA A 551 2.44 13.79 -12.16
N GLU A 552 2.31 13.02 -13.24
CA GLU A 552 2.74 11.61 -13.31
C GLU A 552 4.27 11.43 -13.31
N GLY A 553 5.02 12.49 -13.64
CA GLY A 553 6.48 12.46 -13.67
C GLY A 553 7.07 11.80 -14.93
N GLU A 554 8.40 11.80 -15.02
CA GLU A 554 9.11 11.12 -16.11
C GLU A 554 8.92 9.61 -16.05
N ASN A 555 8.58 9.00 -17.20
CA ASN A 555 8.37 7.57 -17.33
C ASN A 555 8.87 7.08 -18.70
N GLU A 556 8.54 5.86 -19.10
CA GLU A 556 9.03 5.30 -20.37
C GLU A 556 8.51 6.07 -21.60
N ASP A 557 7.35 6.72 -21.47
CA ASP A 557 6.61 7.43 -22.52
C ASP A 557 6.68 8.96 -22.40
N VAL A 558 7.15 9.51 -21.28
CA VAL A 558 7.24 10.95 -21.01
C VAL A 558 8.63 11.34 -20.48
N GLU A 559 9.26 12.34 -21.10
CA GLU A 559 10.54 12.92 -20.65
C GLU A 559 10.40 14.43 -20.48
N PHE A 560 11.01 14.98 -19.42
CA PHE A 560 11.07 16.40 -19.14
C PHE A 560 12.46 16.96 -19.43
N LYS A 561 12.50 18.17 -19.96
CA LYS A 561 13.73 18.94 -20.13
C LYS A 561 13.47 20.38 -19.76
N GLU A 562 14.29 20.90 -18.86
CA GLU A 562 14.09 22.24 -18.32
C GLU A 562 14.20 23.31 -19.41
N THR A 563 15.11 23.13 -20.37
CA THR A 563 15.33 24.05 -21.50
C THR A 563 15.73 23.30 -22.77
N LEU A 564 15.61 23.94 -23.94
CA LEU A 564 16.13 23.42 -25.21
C LEU A 564 17.63 23.65 -25.34
N ARG A 565 18.10 24.85 -24.99
CA ARG A 565 19.48 25.31 -25.28
C ARG A 565 20.06 26.31 -24.27
N TRP A 566 19.34 26.61 -23.19
CA TRP A 566 19.80 27.55 -22.16
C TRP A 566 20.32 26.81 -20.92
N ASP A 567 21.59 27.00 -20.58
CA ASP A 567 22.14 26.43 -19.34
C ASP A 567 21.75 27.33 -18.17
N VAL A 568 20.81 26.86 -17.34
CA VAL A 568 20.27 27.62 -16.20
C VAL A 568 21.35 27.93 -15.16
N ARG A 569 22.38 27.07 -15.00
CA ARG A 569 23.44 27.26 -14.02
C ARG A 569 24.49 28.28 -14.50
N GLN A 570 24.83 28.23 -15.79
CA GLN A 570 25.82 29.13 -16.37
C GLN A 570 25.23 30.44 -16.90
N GLY A 571 23.90 30.52 -17.07
CA GLY A 571 23.22 31.69 -17.61
C GLY A 571 23.60 32.02 -19.05
N THR A 572 24.00 31.01 -19.83
CA THR A 572 24.45 31.17 -21.23
C THR A 572 23.89 30.08 -22.13
N VAL A 573 24.03 30.28 -23.44
CA VAL A 573 23.57 29.32 -24.45
C VAL A 573 24.52 28.13 -24.52
N ASN A 574 23.98 26.92 -24.35
CA ASN A 574 24.70 25.67 -24.42
C ASN A 574 24.13 24.78 -25.54
N LYS A 575 24.87 24.65 -26.65
CA LYS A 575 24.47 23.83 -27.81
C LYS A 575 24.47 22.32 -27.52
N ASP A 576 25.16 21.87 -26.48
CA ASP A 576 25.17 20.44 -26.14
C ASP A 576 23.79 19.99 -25.63
N LEU A 577 22.98 20.90 -25.09
CA LEU A 577 21.60 20.63 -24.69
C LEU A 577 20.70 20.31 -25.90
N GLU A 578 20.91 20.99 -27.05
CA GLU A 578 20.19 20.68 -28.30
C GLU A 578 20.45 19.22 -28.72
N ALA A 579 21.68 18.74 -28.55
CA ALA A 579 22.04 17.36 -28.85
C ALA A 579 21.36 16.35 -27.90
N VAL A 580 21.11 16.72 -26.64
CA VAL A 580 20.35 15.90 -25.68
C VAL A 580 18.89 15.77 -26.10
N ILE A 581 18.28 16.85 -26.59
CA ILE A 581 16.91 16.83 -27.13
C ILE A 581 16.83 15.91 -28.34
N MET A 582 17.80 15.98 -29.27
CA MET A 582 17.85 15.09 -30.43
C MET A 582 18.03 13.62 -30.02
N LYS A 583 18.90 13.32 -29.05
CA LYS A 583 19.06 11.96 -28.50
C LYS A 583 17.74 11.40 -27.97
N THR A 584 16.98 12.23 -27.28
CA THR A 584 15.69 11.85 -26.68
C THR A 584 14.64 11.56 -27.75
N ILE A 585 14.54 12.41 -28.78
CA ILE A 585 13.65 12.18 -29.93
C ILE A 585 14.00 10.85 -30.63
N ALA A 586 15.29 10.58 -30.85
CA ALA A 586 15.74 9.32 -31.44
C ALA A 586 15.38 8.11 -30.57
N ALA A 587 15.57 8.21 -29.25
CA ALA A 587 15.26 7.15 -28.30
C ALA A 587 13.76 6.79 -28.28
N PHE A 588 12.87 7.79 -28.29
CA PHE A 588 11.42 7.56 -28.38
C PHE A 588 11.01 6.97 -29.72
N ALA A 589 11.55 7.51 -30.83
CA ALA A 589 11.26 7.01 -32.17
C ALA A 589 11.62 5.52 -32.32
N ASN A 590 12.72 5.08 -31.69
CA ASN A 590 13.20 3.70 -31.72
C ASN A 590 12.46 2.72 -30.79
N LEU A 591 11.51 3.19 -29.96
CA LEU A 591 10.70 2.37 -29.07
C LEU A 591 9.23 2.37 -29.51
N GLN A 592 8.28 2.89 -28.71
CA GLN A 592 6.84 2.92 -29.02
C GLN A 592 6.33 4.34 -29.33
N GLY A 593 7.23 5.32 -29.44
CA GLY A 593 6.90 6.73 -29.42
C GLY A 593 6.98 7.29 -28.00
N GLY A 594 6.52 8.53 -27.82
CA GLY A 594 6.48 9.18 -26.51
C GLY A 594 6.26 10.68 -26.62
N THR A 595 6.32 11.38 -25.49
CA THR A 595 6.16 12.82 -25.37
C THR A 595 7.36 13.44 -24.68
N LEU A 596 7.97 14.44 -25.30
CA LEU A 596 9.02 15.27 -24.70
C LEU A 596 8.42 16.63 -24.33
N MET A 597 8.53 17.01 -23.05
CA MET A 597 8.14 18.33 -22.56
C MET A 597 9.38 19.19 -22.33
N ILE A 598 9.45 20.34 -22.99
CA ILE A 598 10.52 21.32 -22.85
C ILE A 598 9.97 22.53 -22.08
N GLY A 599 10.69 23.00 -21.06
CA GLY A 599 10.22 24.01 -20.11
C GLY A 599 9.72 23.42 -18.79
N VAL A 600 10.01 22.15 -18.52
CA VAL A 600 9.65 21.44 -17.28
C VAL A 600 10.92 20.80 -16.71
N ALA A 601 11.23 21.05 -15.43
CA ALA A 601 12.38 20.47 -14.76
C ALA A 601 12.13 19.01 -14.34
N ASP A 602 13.19 18.28 -14.02
CA ASP A 602 13.13 16.86 -13.62
C ASP A 602 12.28 16.63 -12.36
N ASP A 603 12.07 17.64 -11.52
CA ASP A 603 11.20 17.58 -10.33
C ASP A 603 9.72 17.90 -10.63
N GLY A 604 9.38 18.12 -11.90
CA GLY A 604 8.04 18.47 -12.37
C GLY A 604 7.70 19.96 -12.28
N SER A 605 8.63 20.82 -11.84
CA SER A 605 8.39 22.26 -11.80
C SER A 605 8.38 22.89 -13.21
N VAL A 606 7.45 23.82 -13.44
CA VAL A 606 7.29 24.50 -14.73
C VAL A 606 8.24 25.70 -14.80
N SER A 607 9.34 25.54 -15.54
CA SER A 607 10.34 26.59 -15.79
C SER A 607 9.93 27.55 -16.90
N GLY A 608 9.20 27.06 -17.92
CA GLY A 608 8.78 27.83 -19.09
C GLY A 608 9.89 28.04 -20.14
N LEU A 609 9.55 28.64 -21.28
CA LEU A 609 10.46 28.84 -22.42
C LEU A 609 11.14 30.21 -22.50
N ASP A 610 10.93 31.11 -21.54
CA ASP A 610 11.40 32.50 -21.61
C ASP A 610 12.91 32.63 -21.86
N ASN A 611 13.71 31.75 -21.26
CA ASN A 611 15.17 31.76 -21.43
C ASN A 611 15.59 31.27 -22.83
N ASP A 612 14.90 30.25 -23.36
CA ASP A 612 15.13 29.77 -24.72
C ASP A 612 14.70 30.83 -25.75
N TYR A 613 13.59 31.54 -25.50
CA TYR A 613 13.13 32.67 -26.31
C TYR A 613 14.15 33.81 -26.35
N LYS A 614 14.70 34.19 -25.19
CA LYS A 614 15.79 35.18 -25.11
C LYS A 614 17.01 34.76 -25.91
N SER A 615 17.38 33.48 -25.87
CA SER A 615 18.54 32.93 -26.61
C SER A 615 18.41 33.06 -28.14
N LEU A 616 17.20 33.21 -28.65
CA LEU A 616 16.87 33.35 -30.07
C LEU A 616 16.66 34.82 -30.48
N ASN A 617 17.51 35.71 -29.98
CA ASN A 617 17.44 37.17 -30.18
C ASN A 617 16.12 37.78 -29.68
N GLY A 618 15.65 37.38 -28.50
CA GLY A 618 14.34 37.80 -27.98
C GLY A 618 13.19 37.30 -28.86
N GLY A 619 13.32 36.06 -29.34
CA GLY A 619 12.31 35.44 -30.19
C GLY A 619 11.03 35.11 -29.43
N ASP A 620 10.01 34.73 -30.17
CA ASP A 620 8.72 34.25 -29.69
C ASP A 620 8.60 32.73 -29.99
N ARG A 621 7.43 32.19 -29.65
CA ARG A 621 7.04 30.80 -29.95
C ARG A 621 7.38 30.37 -31.38
N ASP A 622 7.08 31.20 -32.38
CA ASP A 622 7.26 30.86 -33.80
C ASP A 622 8.74 30.66 -34.14
N LYS A 623 9.62 31.53 -33.63
CA LYS A 623 11.07 31.39 -33.82
C LYS A 623 11.63 30.16 -33.10
N PHE A 624 11.11 29.84 -31.91
CA PHE A 624 11.49 28.63 -31.19
C PHE A 624 11.06 27.37 -31.95
N GLU A 625 9.81 27.32 -32.42
CA GLU A 625 9.30 26.18 -33.20
C GLU A 625 10.12 25.98 -34.48
N LEU A 626 10.45 27.06 -35.19
CA LEU A 626 11.27 27.02 -36.40
C LEU A 626 12.68 26.51 -36.12
N HIS A 627 13.30 26.93 -35.02
CA HIS A 627 14.63 26.47 -34.61
C HIS A 627 14.60 24.97 -34.27
N LEU A 628 13.62 24.53 -33.48
CA LEU A 628 13.44 23.12 -33.14
C LEU A 628 13.21 22.25 -34.39
N LYS A 629 12.34 22.68 -35.30
CA LYS A 629 12.11 21.99 -36.58
C LYS A 629 13.38 21.92 -37.41
N THR A 630 14.17 22.99 -37.45
CA THR A 630 15.44 23.01 -38.18
C THR A 630 16.45 22.01 -37.60
N LEU A 631 16.55 21.91 -36.26
CA LEU A 631 17.39 20.90 -35.59
C LEU A 631 16.95 19.47 -35.95
N VAL A 632 15.64 19.22 -35.92
CA VAL A 632 15.06 17.92 -36.29
C VAL A 632 15.34 17.59 -37.75
N ILE A 633 15.10 18.52 -38.68
CA ILE A 633 15.30 18.30 -40.12
C ILE A 633 16.78 18.01 -40.40
N ASN A 634 17.69 18.75 -39.77
CA ASN A 634 19.13 18.54 -39.93
C ASN A 634 19.59 17.18 -39.36
N THR A 635 18.91 16.67 -38.34
CA THR A 635 19.29 15.42 -37.66
C THR A 635 18.64 14.18 -38.29
N PHE A 636 17.34 14.24 -38.58
CA PHE A 636 16.49 13.10 -38.96
C PHE A 636 15.92 13.20 -40.38
N GLY A 637 16.05 14.36 -41.02
CA GLY A 637 15.48 14.63 -42.34
C GLY A 637 14.04 15.16 -42.31
N GLU A 638 13.64 15.76 -43.43
CA GLU A 638 12.36 16.44 -43.60
C GLU A 638 11.15 15.49 -43.48
N ALA A 639 11.27 14.28 -44.04
CA ALA A 639 10.22 13.27 -43.96
C ALA A 639 9.91 12.85 -42.51
N PHE A 640 10.95 12.74 -41.65
CA PHE A 640 10.77 12.43 -40.24
C PHE A 640 10.06 13.59 -39.53
N SER A 641 10.55 14.82 -39.73
CA SER A 641 9.94 16.01 -39.12
C SER A 641 8.46 16.19 -39.49
N ALA A 642 8.06 15.85 -40.71
CA ALA A 642 6.69 16.02 -41.19
C ALA A 642 5.72 14.91 -40.75
N THR A 643 6.22 13.68 -40.55
CA THR A 643 5.34 12.51 -40.34
C THR A 643 5.43 11.91 -38.94
N LYS A 644 6.48 12.22 -38.18
CA LYS A 644 6.76 11.59 -36.87
C LYS A 644 6.75 12.54 -35.69
N LEU A 645 6.62 13.84 -35.94
CA LEU A 645 6.61 14.84 -34.89
C LEU A 645 5.39 15.74 -34.97
N LYS A 646 4.82 16.04 -33.81
CA LYS A 646 3.78 17.05 -33.64
C LYS A 646 4.15 17.93 -32.46
N VAL A 647 4.31 19.22 -32.72
CA VAL A 647 4.72 20.22 -31.73
C VAL A 647 3.53 21.07 -31.33
N SER A 648 3.39 21.35 -30.04
CA SER A 648 2.36 22.24 -29.48
C SER A 648 2.89 23.02 -28.29
N PHE A 649 2.24 24.13 -27.96
CA PHE A 649 2.69 25.04 -26.89
C PHE A 649 1.58 25.28 -25.88
N PRO A 650 1.39 24.38 -24.91
CA PRO A 650 0.44 24.57 -23.83
C PRO A 650 0.96 25.59 -22.81
N GLN A 651 0.02 26.27 -22.14
CA GLN A 651 0.30 27.29 -21.12
C GLN A 651 -0.16 26.78 -19.76
N ILE A 652 0.75 26.81 -18.77
CA ILE A 652 0.52 26.34 -17.39
C ILE A 652 1.06 27.43 -16.45
N ASP A 653 0.24 27.89 -15.50
CA ASP A 653 0.60 28.94 -14.53
C ASP A 653 1.25 30.18 -15.19
N ASP A 654 0.62 30.66 -16.27
CA ASP A 654 1.09 31.79 -17.10
C ASP A 654 2.44 31.60 -17.80
N LYS A 655 3.00 30.39 -17.79
CA LYS A 655 4.23 30.03 -18.50
C LYS A 655 3.92 29.11 -19.68
N GLU A 656 4.50 29.42 -20.83
CA GLU A 656 4.40 28.57 -22.03
C GLU A 656 5.50 27.50 -22.00
N ILE A 657 5.12 26.26 -22.30
CA ILE A 657 6.03 25.11 -22.46
C ILE A 657 5.91 24.54 -23.87
N CYS A 658 6.88 23.75 -24.32
CA CYS A 658 6.82 23.09 -25.63
C CYS A 658 6.62 21.60 -25.46
N ARG A 659 5.52 21.08 -25.99
CA ARG A 659 5.21 19.66 -26.04
C ARG A 659 5.53 19.12 -27.44
N VAL A 660 6.38 18.11 -27.48
CA VAL A 660 6.76 17.39 -28.69
C VAL A 660 6.24 15.95 -28.59
N GLU A 661 5.22 15.61 -29.36
CA GLU A 661 4.72 14.23 -29.51
C GLU A 661 5.55 13.53 -30.61
N ILE A 662 6.17 12.40 -30.27
CA ILE A 662 7.02 11.60 -31.16
C ILE A 662 6.34 10.27 -31.46
N ALA A 663 6.07 10.00 -32.73
CA ALA A 663 5.50 8.73 -33.18
C ALA A 663 6.61 7.67 -33.40
N PRO A 664 6.32 6.37 -33.17
CA PRO A 664 7.29 5.32 -33.43
C PRO A 664 7.64 5.23 -34.92
N THR A 665 8.88 4.84 -35.20
CA THR A 665 9.33 4.52 -36.55
C THR A 665 9.22 3.03 -36.84
N ASN A 666 9.13 2.72 -38.14
CA ASN A 666 9.18 1.36 -38.67
C ASN A 666 10.60 0.98 -39.13
N LYS A 667 11.57 1.86 -38.92
CA LYS A 667 12.98 1.68 -39.25
C LYS A 667 13.84 2.28 -38.13
N PRO A 668 15.01 1.70 -37.84
CA PRO A 668 15.91 2.24 -36.82
C PRO A 668 16.38 3.65 -37.21
N VAL A 669 16.33 4.57 -36.25
CA VAL A 669 16.79 5.95 -36.34
C VAL A 669 18.14 6.07 -35.64
N TYR A 670 19.13 6.58 -36.37
CA TYR A 670 20.47 6.85 -35.86
C TYR A 670 20.72 8.34 -35.81
N ILE A 671 21.55 8.79 -34.87
CA ILE A 671 22.04 10.17 -34.82
C ILE A 671 23.55 10.20 -35.05
N LYS A 672 24.02 11.22 -35.78
CA LYS A 672 25.45 11.45 -35.99
C LYS A 672 26.03 12.24 -34.82
N VAL A 673 26.92 11.62 -34.07
CA VAL A 673 27.62 12.27 -32.95
C VAL A 673 29.12 12.24 -33.22
N ALA A 674 29.78 13.37 -33.05
CA ALA A 674 31.24 13.43 -33.14
C ALA A 674 31.86 12.66 -31.97
N ASP A 675 32.77 11.73 -32.27
CA ASP A 675 33.56 11.05 -31.25
C ASP A 675 34.65 11.98 -30.67
N LYS A 676 35.34 11.56 -29.61
CA LYS A 676 36.42 12.32 -28.96
C LYS A 676 37.55 12.76 -29.91
N GLY A 677 37.67 12.12 -31.08
CA GLY A 677 38.60 12.47 -32.17
C GLY A 677 38.01 13.31 -33.31
N GLY A 678 36.77 13.80 -33.20
CA GLY A 678 36.11 14.67 -34.19
C GLY A 678 35.47 13.96 -35.40
N ALA A 679 35.58 12.63 -35.50
CA ALA A 679 34.91 11.84 -36.53
C ALA A 679 33.43 11.62 -36.18
N ALA A 680 32.51 11.89 -37.12
CA ALA A 680 31.08 11.65 -36.92
C ALA A 680 30.77 10.14 -37.02
N MET A 681 30.21 9.56 -35.97
CA MET A 681 29.74 8.17 -35.94
C MET A 681 28.22 8.12 -35.75
N ASP A 682 27.58 7.18 -36.43
CA ASP A 682 26.17 6.88 -36.23
C ASP A 682 25.98 6.14 -34.90
N ARG A 683 25.16 6.70 -34.02
CA ARG A 683 24.85 6.15 -32.70
C ARG A 683 23.35 5.87 -32.58
N PHE A 684 23.03 4.72 -31.99
CA PHE A 684 21.66 4.23 -31.82
C PHE A 684 21.26 4.38 -30.35
N TYR A 685 20.13 5.03 -30.10
CA TYR A 685 19.62 5.29 -28.74
C TYR A 685 18.24 4.68 -28.59
N VAL A 686 17.96 4.14 -27.40
CA VAL A 686 16.67 3.56 -27.01
C VAL A 686 16.34 4.01 -25.59
N ARG A 687 15.04 4.19 -25.30
CA ARG A 687 14.55 4.41 -23.92
C ARG A 687 14.76 3.15 -23.07
N ASN A 688 15.21 3.34 -21.84
CA ASN A 688 15.30 2.29 -20.83
C ASN A 688 14.88 2.90 -19.48
N GLY A 689 13.65 2.60 -19.06
CA GLY A 689 12.98 3.31 -17.97
C GLY A 689 12.85 4.79 -18.29
N ASN A 690 13.26 5.64 -17.36
CA ASN A 690 13.26 7.10 -17.54
C ASN A 690 14.54 7.66 -18.20
N SER A 691 15.38 6.83 -18.83
CA SER A 691 16.66 7.29 -19.40
C SER A 691 16.86 6.89 -20.87
N SER A 692 17.47 7.79 -21.65
CA SER A 692 17.85 7.53 -23.05
C SER A 692 19.28 6.98 -23.11
N ARG A 693 19.44 5.69 -23.44
CA ARG A 693 20.75 5.00 -23.45
C ARG A 693 21.22 4.66 -24.85
N GLU A 694 22.52 4.80 -25.08
CA GLU A 694 23.17 4.32 -26.29
C GLU A 694 23.25 2.80 -26.26
N MET A 695 22.88 2.16 -27.37
CA MET A 695 23.02 0.72 -27.58
C MET A 695 23.92 0.49 -28.79
N ALA A 696 24.97 -0.32 -28.62
CA ALA A 696 26.02 -0.51 -29.62
C ALA A 696 26.33 -1.99 -29.86
N GLY A 697 26.97 -2.27 -30.99
CA GLY A 697 27.47 -3.60 -31.34
C GLY A 697 26.36 -4.65 -31.49
N GLU A 698 26.62 -5.86 -30.99
CA GLU A 698 25.73 -7.02 -31.13
C GLU A 698 24.35 -6.80 -30.48
N GLN A 699 24.29 -6.06 -29.38
CA GLN A 699 23.03 -5.77 -28.69
C GLN A 699 22.09 -4.91 -29.54
N ALA A 700 22.62 -3.91 -30.25
CA ALA A 700 21.83 -3.09 -31.16
C ALA A 700 21.29 -3.92 -32.33
N LEU A 701 22.10 -4.83 -32.87
CA LEU A 701 21.68 -5.71 -33.96
C LEU A 701 20.56 -6.67 -33.54
N LEU A 702 20.65 -7.24 -32.33
CA LEU A 702 19.59 -8.10 -31.76
C LEU A 702 18.30 -7.30 -31.56
N TYR A 703 18.38 -6.16 -30.88
CA TYR A 703 17.21 -5.31 -30.65
C TYR A 703 16.53 -4.89 -31.96
N ILE A 704 17.31 -4.46 -32.96
CA ILE A 704 16.77 -4.02 -34.24
C ILE A 704 16.06 -5.18 -34.96
N ARG A 705 16.61 -6.39 -34.90
CA ARG A 705 15.99 -7.59 -35.48
C ARG A 705 14.69 -7.99 -34.78
N GLU A 706 14.57 -7.79 -33.47
CA GLU A 706 13.35 -8.12 -32.74
C GLU A 706 12.27 -7.04 -32.90
N ARG A 707 12.66 -5.76 -32.97
CA ARG A 707 11.72 -4.62 -32.95
C ARG A 707 11.20 -4.21 -34.33
N PHE A 708 12.02 -4.27 -35.39
CA PHE A 708 11.70 -3.66 -36.70
C PHE A 708 11.53 -4.65 -37.85
N VAL A 709 11.55 -5.96 -37.58
CA VAL A 709 11.38 -7.02 -38.59
C VAL A 709 9.92 -7.42 -38.72
#